data_AF-A0A2V5TRG9-F1
#
_entry.id   AF-A0A2V5TRG9-F1
#
_cell.length_a   1.000
_cell.length_b   1.000
_cell.length_c   1.000
_cell.angle_alpha   90.00
_cell.angle_beta   90.00
_cell.angle_gamma   90.00
#
_symmetry.space_group_name_H-M   'P 1'
#
loop_
_entity.id
_entity.type
_entity.pdbx_description
1 polymer ?
#
loop_
_entity_poly.entity_id
_entity_poly.type
_entity_poly.pdbx_seq_one_letter_code
_entity_poly.pdbx_strand_id
1 'polypeptide(L)'
;MNAPLSNFARSGRRGRRPVQPRRLRFPSVNRYAQRECAWLRRIYTHLALLFCFAASADLYVSPTGSDANPGSKSKPFATLEHARDIVRELKRAGKVHKAGLTVWLRGGDFLRTNALELTAADSGTLNGPVVWRAYGNERVRLLGGRALTGFQPVSDAAVLARLDEAAHGHVLQMDLRALGITNYGEMKSRGFSRPTTPAHCELFFAGGPMTLARWPNEGAWEKLAGFPAGSGKGDDFGSEIGDLPGGFLYSGERPRRWRDTSDLWVHGFWAWDWANSYERVTTLDLDRHFIKTAPPHGLYGFRAGQRFYYLNLLEELDQPGEWFLERKTGMLYFWPPTEPVGRDSVEPISKRSARAPSPSRDKAGSAESRPTTETVLSLLDQPLIKLTDASHVTIRGLVLEATRGSGIEISGGAGNRIMGCLLRNIGNLGVTINGGTNHGVVSCDVFETGDGGVSLSGGDRQTLTPGGHFVENCHFQRQGRWSRCYVPAVGMNGVGLRASHNLIHDHPHCAILFTGNDHLIEFNDIYHIALETGDVGAIYTGRDYSFRGNRIRHNYIHETGGVGMGSVGVYMDDCVSGTEVFGNVFHKVHLAMFIGGGRDHRVENNLFVDCDPAVDADGRGLDPSPVWRDMVDTYMRRQLAAVPSALYRERYPALKSLDAYYGPPGGPAVVGAAFKGVPPEGNVIARNVCVGKWLEVGWHGKPEMFEVRDNFVTTDPKQVGVAADGFRLPKDSPAWKLGFQPIPFDQIGPR
;
A
#
# COMPACT_ATOMS: atom_id res chain seq x y z
N MET A 1 26.57 34.82 46.19
CA MET A 1 26.70 34.16 47.50
C MET A 1 27.30 32.78 47.23
N ASN A 2 28.62 32.71 47.08
CA ASN A 2 29.62 32.39 48.11
C ASN A 2 29.64 30.89 48.48
N ALA A 3 30.67 30.22 47.93
CA ALA A 3 31.35 29.04 48.46
C ALA A 3 31.90 29.32 49.90
N PRO A 4 32.48 28.34 50.62
CA PRO A 4 33.86 27.85 50.39
C PRO A 4 34.06 26.34 50.76
N LEU A 5 35.21 25.65 50.71
CA LEU A 5 36.58 25.85 50.19
C LEU A 5 37.29 24.47 50.19
N SER A 6 38.30 24.39 49.32
CA SER A 6 39.36 23.39 49.16
C SER A 6 40.53 23.56 50.15
N ASN A 7 41.45 22.58 50.21
CA ASN A 7 42.92 22.70 49.99
C ASN A 7 43.64 21.39 50.39
N PHE A 8 44.48 20.71 49.59
CA PHE A 8 45.75 21.01 48.88
C PHE A 8 47.01 21.22 49.74
N ALA A 9 47.97 20.30 49.60
CA ALA A 9 49.44 20.47 49.59
C ALA A 9 50.10 19.07 49.40
N ARG A 10 51.24 18.81 48.76
CA ARG A 10 52.17 19.50 47.84
C ARG A 10 53.15 18.42 47.30
N SER A 11 53.79 18.71 46.18
CA SER A 11 54.66 17.88 45.32
C SER A 11 56.09 17.58 45.83
N GLY A 12 56.75 16.51 45.32
CA GLY A 12 58.17 16.60 44.91
C GLY A 12 59.09 15.34 44.87
N ARG A 13 59.44 14.89 43.64
CA ARG A 13 60.76 14.42 43.11
C ARG A 13 61.26 12.95 43.20
N ARG A 14 61.53 12.40 41.97
CA ARG A 14 62.70 11.63 41.42
C ARG A 14 63.12 10.31 42.12
N GLY A 15 63.47 9.19 41.47
CA GLY A 15 63.67 8.81 40.06
C GLY A 15 64.37 7.43 39.96
N ARG A 16 64.53 6.94 38.71
CA ARG A 16 65.38 5.83 38.19
C ARG A 16 64.86 4.37 38.20
N ARG A 17 64.70 3.86 36.96
CA ARG A 17 64.74 2.44 36.49
C ARG A 17 66.18 1.86 36.63
N PRO A 18 66.55 0.64 36.17
CA PRO A 18 65.79 -0.50 35.59
C PRO A 18 66.20 -1.90 36.14
N VAL A 19 65.60 -2.97 35.59
CA VAL A 19 66.23 -4.21 35.04
C VAL A 19 65.45 -5.50 35.38
N GLN A 20 65.11 -6.22 34.31
CA GLN A 20 64.49 -7.54 34.16
C GLN A 20 65.63 -8.54 33.72
N PRO A 21 65.41 -9.85 33.48
CA PRO A 21 64.99 -10.94 34.36
C PRO A 21 65.82 -12.25 34.17
N ARG A 22 65.36 -13.34 34.80
CA ARG A 22 65.53 -14.78 34.48
C ARG A 22 66.79 -15.55 34.94
N ARG A 23 66.54 -16.67 35.65
CA ARG A 23 66.93 -18.09 35.35
C ARG A 23 66.41 -18.97 36.51
N LEU A 24 65.46 -19.90 36.34
CA LEU A 24 65.52 -21.29 35.82
C LEU A 24 66.46 -22.25 36.56
N ARG A 25 65.88 -23.27 37.25
CA ARG A 25 66.19 -24.73 37.26
C ARG A 25 65.50 -25.40 38.49
N PHE A 26 64.60 -26.39 38.37
CA PHE A 26 64.68 -27.82 37.96
C PHE A 26 64.90 -28.80 39.17
N PRO A 27 64.55 -30.11 39.08
CA PRO A 27 63.49 -30.76 39.89
C PRO A 27 63.95 -32.02 40.69
N SER A 28 63.04 -32.69 41.42
CA SER A 28 63.09 -34.15 41.73
C SER A 28 61.75 -34.66 42.31
N VAL A 29 60.95 -35.46 41.58
CA VAL A 29 60.80 -36.95 41.60
C VAL A 29 60.22 -37.58 42.90
N ASN A 30 58.90 -37.80 42.85
CA ASN A 30 58.11 -39.05 43.06
C ASN A 30 58.38 -39.98 44.26
N ARG A 31 57.32 -40.26 45.06
CA ARG A 31 57.08 -41.56 45.73
C ARG A 31 55.63 -41.74 46.21
N TYR A 32 54.98 -42.78 45.66
CA TYR A 32 54.05 -43.75 46.27
C TYR A 32 52.81 -43.33 47.10
N ALA A 33 51.65 -43.54 46.47
CA ALA A 33 50.40 -44.17 46.90
C ALA A 33 50.17 -44.56 48.39
N GLN A 34 49.04 -44.11 48.97
CA GLN A 34 47.84 -44.92 49.34
C GLN A 34 47.01 -44.25 50.46
N ARG A 35 45.67 -44.17 50.25
CA ARG A 35 44.56 -44.05 51.24
C ARG A 35 44.52 -42.70 52.01
N GLU A 36 43.47 -41.90 52.13
CA GLU A 36 42.00 -41.97 52.05
C GLU A 36 41.54 -40.54 51.61
N CYS A 37 40.34 -40.18 51.19
CA CYS A 37 39.03 -40.52 51.70
C CYS A 37 37.98 -40.04 50.68
N ALA A 38 37.04 -40.93 50.36
CA ALA A 38 36.05 -40.84 49.30
C ALA A 38 34.82 -40.00 49.69
N TRP A 39 35.00 -38.71 49.99
CA TRP A 39 33.88 -37.82 50.39
C TRP A 39 33.67 -36.57 49.51
N LEU A 40 34.47 -36.35 48.46
CA LEU A 40 34.34 -35.16 47.60
C LEU A 40 34.01 -35.42 46.12
N ARG A 41 33.88 -36.70 45.70
CA ARG A 41 33.56 -37.05 44.30
C ARG A 41 32.09 -37.40 44.01
N ARG A 42 31.19 -37.32 45.01
CA ARG A 42 29.73 -37.50 44.80
C ARG A 42 28.93 -36.20 44.71
N ILE A 43 29.55 -35.04 44.96
CA ILE A 43 28.87 -33.73 44.85
C ILE A 43 29.05 -33.07 43.47
N TYR A 44 30.01 -33.53 42.65
CA TYR A 44 30.22 -32.99 41.30
C TYR A 44 29.62 -33.80 40.15
N THR A 45 29.01 -34.97 40.42
CA THR A 45 28.32 -35.79 39.41
C THR A 45 26.79 -35.69 39.47
N HIS A 46 26.23 -34.91 40.40
CA HIS A 46 24.80 -34.59 40.47
C HIS A 46 24.46 -33.10 40.31
N LEU A 47 25.46 -32.23 40.09
CA LEU A 47 25.24 -30.80 39.82
C LEU A 47 25.69 -30.35 38.41
N ALA A 48 25.95 -31.32 37.51
CA ALA A 48 26.29 -31.06 36.09
C ALA A 48 25.17 -31.52 35.12
N LEU A 49 23.93 -31.66 35.62
CA LEU A 49 22.78 -32.18 34.87
C LEU A 49 21.53 -31.27 34.93
N LEU A 50 21.69 -29.99 35.33
CA LEU A 50 20.57 -29.04 35.46
C LEU A 50 20.87 -27.63 34.93
N PHE A 51 21.69 -27.54 33.87
CA PHE A 51 21.57 -26.45 32.91
C PHE A 51 21.15 -27.02 31.56
N CYS A 52 19.94 -27.59 31.52
CA CYS A 52 19.15 -27.48 30.30
C CYS A 52 18.96 -25.98 30.07
N PHE A 53 19.73 -25.40 29.16
CA PHE A 53 19.20 -24.29 28.39
C PHE A 53 17.88 -24.81 27.84
N ALA A 54 16.77 -24.36 28.43
CA ALA A 54 15.47 -24.48 27.80
C ALA A 54 15.57 -23.62 26.55
N ALA A 55 16.07 -24.21 25.46
CA ALA A 55 15.91 -23.67 24.13
C ALA A 55 14.43 -23.32 24.01
N SER A 56 14.13 -22.09 23.58
CA SER A 56 12.77 -21.74 23.16
C SER A 56 12.24 -22.91 22.33
N ALA A 57 11.01 -23.34 22.59
CA ALA A 57 10.43 -24.48 21.90
C ALA A 57 10.25 -24.12 20.41
N ASP A 58 11.31 -24.30 19.63
CA ASP A 58 11.33 -24.06 18.21
C ASP A 58 10.57 -25.20 17.53
N LEU A 59 9.52 -24.85 16.80
CA LEU A 59 8.79 -25.78 15.95
C LEU A 59 9.27 -25.61 14.50
N TYR A 60 9.40 -26.71 13.77
CA TYR A 60 9.83 -26.69 12.38
C TYR A 60 8.76 -27.30 11.50
N VAL A 61 8.46 -26.63 10.38
CA VAL A 61 7.49 -27.07 9.38
C VAL A 61 8.14 -27.10 8.01
N SER A 62 7.87 -28.12 7.21
CA SER A 62 8.41 -28.28 5.86
C SER A 62 7.35 -28.90 4.94
N PRO A 63 7.26 -28.48 3.66
CA PRO A 63 6.33 -29.10 2.71
C PRO A 63 6.58 -30.60 2.47
N THR A 64 7.79 -31.09 2.78
CA THR A 64 8.16 -32.51 2.69
C THR A 64 8.22 -33.19 4.07
N GLY A 65 7.67 -32.54 5.11
CA GLY A 65 7.60 -33.06 6.47
C GLY A 65 6.48 -34.09 6.67
N SER A 66 6.15 -34.37 7.93
CA SER A 66 5.02 -35.20 8.32
C SER A 66 4.45 -34.71 9.65
N ASP A 67 3.14 -34.60 9.78
CA ASP A 67 2.50 -34.21 11.05
C ASP A 67 2.58 -35.33 12.12
N ALA A 68 3.08 -36.51 11.78
CA ALA A 68 3.47 -37.53 12.75
C ALA A 68 4.87 -37.28 13.36
N ASN A 69 5.64 -36.34 12.81
CA ASN A 69 6.95 -36.00 13.34
C ASN A 69 6.83 -35.13 14.60
N PRO A 70 7.88 -35.02 15.43
CA PRO A 70 7.85 -34.19 16.64
C PRO A 70 8.02 -32.68 16.39
N GLY A 71 8.08 -32.22 15.14
CA GLY A 71 8.29 -30.80 14.82
C GLY A 71 9.70 -30.28 15.09
N SER A 72 10.70 -31.17 15.13
CA SER A 72 12.11 -30.80 15.31
C SER A 72 12.76 -30.43 13.97
N LYS A 73 13.93 -29.78 14.01
CA LYS A 73 14.66 -29.41 12.78
C LYS A 73 14.93 -30.60 11.84
N SER A 74 15.23 -31.77 12.40
CA SER A 74 15.52 -33.00 11.62
C SER A 74 14.27 -33.78 11.24
N LYS A 75 13.16 -33.60 11.97
CA LYS A 75 11.86 -34.21 11.70
C LYS A 75 10.77 -33.14 11.83
N PRO A 76 10.60 -32.30 10.80
CA PRO A 76 9.63 -31.20 10.83
C PRO A 76 8.20 -31.70 10.61
N PHE A 77 7.22 -30.93 11.09
CA PHE A 77 5.82 -31.07 10.71
C PHE A 77 5.62 -30.83 9.21
N ALA A 78 4.49 -31.31 8.66
CA ALA A 78 4.11 -31.04 7.28
C ALA A 78 3.30 -29.74 7.15
N THR A 79 2.34 -29.52 8.06
CA THR A 79 1.33 -28.47 7.90
C THR A 79 1.48 -27.30 8.86
N LEU A 80 1.04 -26.12 8.40
CA LEU A 80 1.01 -24.90 9.23
C LEU A 80 -0.05 -25.02 10.32
N GLU A 81 -1.18 -25.65 10.00
CA GLU A 81 -2.29 -25.92 10.92
C GLU A 81 -1.85 -26.78 12.09
N HIS A 82 -1.14 -27.89 11.82
CA HIS A 82 -0.67 -28.74 12.89
C HIS A 82 0.34 -28.00 13.78
N ALA A 83 1.27 -27.26 13.19
CA ALA A 83 2.20 -26.43 13.97
C ALA A 83 1.48 -25.41 14.87
N ARG A 84 0.43 -24.74 14.36
CA ARG A 84 -0.41 -23.82 15.14
C ARG A 84 -1.07 -24.55 16.31
N ASP A 85 -1.64 -25.72 16.07
CA ASP A 85 -2.33 -26.48 17.11
C ASP A 85 -1.36 -26.92 18.21
N ILE A 86 -0.12 -27.29 17.86
CA ILE A 86 0.96 -27.55 18.82
C ILE A 86 1.36 -26.28 19.59
N VAL A 87 1.41 -25.10 18.95
CA VAL A 87 1.63 -23.82 19.66
C VAL A 87 0.54 -23.62 20.73
N ARG A 88 -0.72 -23.84 20.39
CA ARG A 88 -1.84 -23.71 21.32
C ARG A 88 -1.73 -24.70 22.48
N GLU A 89 -1.34 -25.94 22.22
CA GLU A 89 -1.11 -26.96 23.25
C GLU A 89 0.03 -26.57 24.20
N LEU A 90 1.18 -26.16 23.67
CA LEU A 90 2.31 -25.70 24.48
C LEU A 90 1.93 -24.52 25.36
N LYS A 91 1.13 -23.58 24.84
CA LYS A 91 0.63 -22.44 25.61
C LYS A 91 -0.32 -22.87 26.72
N ARG A 92 -1.31 -23.72 26.44
CA ARG A 92 -2.23 -24.26 27.46
C ARG A 92 -1.49 -25.02 28.55
N ALA A 93 -0.40 -25.71 28.21
CA ALA A 93 0.43 -26.44 29.16
C ALA A 93 1.44 -25.55 29.91
N GLY A 94 1.50 -24.24 29.66
CA GLY A 94 2.49 -23.34 30.26
C GLY A 94 3.94 -23.65 29.86
N LYS A 95 4.14 -24.30 28.70
CA LYS A 95 5.44 -24.77 28.21
C LYS A 95 6.11 -23.82 27.21
N VAL A 96 5.52 -22.65 26.95
CA VAL A 96 6.15 -21.62 26.11
C VAL A 96 7.14 -20.81 26.95
N HIS A 97 8.35 -20.64 26.44
CA HIS A 97 9.39 -19.85 27.08
C HIS A 97 8.96 -18.37 27.20
N LYS A 98 9.41 -17.67 28.26
CA LYS A 98 9.04 -16.26 28.49
C LYS A 98 9.45 -15.31 27.36
N ALA A 99 10.51 -15.66 26.63
CA ALA A 99 10.99 -14.93 25.46
C ALA A 99 10.22 -15.25 24.16
N GLY A 100 9.17 -16.07 24.23
CA GLY A 100 8.32 -16.41 23.10
C GLY A 100 8.65 -17.77 22.47
N LEU A 101 8.04 -18.00 21.30
CA LEU A 101 8.12 -19.23 20.52
C LEU A 101 8.32 -18.89 19.04
N THR A 102 9.17 -19.66 18.35
CA THR A 102 9.36 -19.53 16.91
C THR A 102 8.88 -20.77 16.16
N VAL A 103 8.09 -20.56 15.12
CA VAL A 103 7.74 -21.55 14.10
C VAL A 103 8.61 -21.28 12.87
N TRP A 104 9.60 -22.13 12.65
CA TRP A 104 10.53 -22.10 11.53
C TRP A 104 9.96 -22.83 10.32
N LEU A 105 9.74 -22.11 9.24
CA LEU A 105 9.27 -22.65 7.97
C LEU A 105 10.46 -22.95 7.07
N ARG A 106 10.56 -24.20 6.61
CA ARG A 106 11.59 -24.64 5.65
C ARG A 106 11.17 -24.29 4.22
N GLY A 107 12.17 -24.11 3.36
CA GLY A 107 12.00 -23.70 1.98
C GLY A 107 11.07 -24.61 1.18
N GLY A 108 10.29 -24.00 0.29
CA GLY A 108 9.33 -24.66 -0.58
C GLY A 108 7.97 -23.97 -0.58
N ASP A 109 7.03 -24.59 -1.30
CA ASP A 109 5.68 -24.08 -1.47
C ASP A 109 4.72 -24.76 -0.50
N PHE A 110 4.06 -23.94 0.31
CA PHE A 110 2.95 -24.33 1.18
C PHE A 110 1.66 -24.01 0.43
N LEU A 111 1.14 -24.98 -0.31
CA LEU A 111 -0.12 -24.84 -1.04
C LEU A 111 -1.28 -24.64 -0.06
N ARG A 112 -2.15 -23.68 -0.37
CA ARG A 112 -3.24 -23.26 0.53
C ARG A 112 -4.60 -23.48 -0.11
N THR A 113 -5.45 -24.24 0.57
CA THR A 113 -6.87 -24.40 0.26
C THR A 113 -7.79 -23.60 1.20
N ASN A 114 -7.21 -23.01 2.24
CA ASN A 114 -7.87 -22.19 3.26
C ASN A 114 -6.83 -21.23 3.89
N ALA A 115 -7.33 -20.19 4.55
CA ALA A 115 -6.49 -19.30 5.35
C ALA A 115 -5.77 -20.07 6.45
N LEU A 116 -4.51 -19.70 6.76
CA LEU A 116 -3.92 -19.99 8.06
C LEU A 116 -4.58 -19.08 9.10
N GLU A 117 -5.53 -19.62 9.86
CA GLU A 117 -6.23 -18.86 10.89
C GLU A 117 -5.47 -18.89 12.22
N LEU A 118 -5.09 -17.71 12.70
CA LEU A 118 -4.50 -17.44 14.00
C LEU A 118 -5.48 -16.60 14.82
N THR A 119 -5.76 -17.00 16.05
CA THR A 119 -6.72 -16.33 16.93
C THR A 119 -6.06 -15.82 18.21
N ALA A 120 -6.83 -15.28 19.15
CA ALA A 120 -6.35 -14.98 20.50
C ALA A 120 -5.61 -16.16 21.17
N ALA A 121 -5.94 -17.42 20.81
CA ALA A 121 -5.25 -18.61 21.30
C ALA A 121 -3.79 -18.70 20.83
N ASP A 122 -3.41 -17.96 19.78
CA ASP A 122 -2.09 -17.95 19.16
C ASP A 122 -1.25 -16.74 19.58
N SER A 123 -1.79 -15.85 20.40
CA SER A 123 -1.12 -14.62 20.86
C SER A 123 0.20 -14.85 21.59
N GLY A 124 1.21 -14.04 21.30
CA GLY A 124 2.36 -13.89 22.19
C GLY A 124 2.11 -12.88 23.31
N THR A 125 3.20 -12.40 23.88
CA THR A 125 3.26 -11.20 24.72
C THR A 125 4.27 -10.22 24.14
N LEU A 126 4.26 -8.97 24.61
CA LEU A 126 5.23 -7.95 24.16
C LEU A 126 6.68 -8.42 24.26
N ASN A 127 7.04 -9.14 25.33
CA ASN A 127 8.39 -9.64 25.58
C ASN A 127 8.60 -11.09 25.10
N GLY A 128 7.55 -11.74 24.62
CA GLY A 128 7.57 -13.13 24.18
C GLY A 128 6.59 -13.36 23.04
N PRO A 129 6.89 -12.87 21.84
CA PRO A 129 6.01 -13.01 20.68
C PRO A 129 5.94 -14.45 20.18
N VAL A 130 4.92 -14.76 19.40
CA VAL A 130 4.89 -15.97 18.55
C VAL A 130 5.31 -15.59 17.15
N VAL A 131 6.42 -16.15 16.66
CA VAL A 131 7.04 -15.75 15.40
C VAL A 131 6.95 -16.87 14.37
N TRP A 132 6.26 -16.63 13.27
CA TRP A 132 6.23 -17.50 12.09
C TRP A 132 7.21 -16.95 11.06
N ARG A 133 8.27 -17.70 10.73
CA ARG A 133 9.33 -17.18 9.86
C ARG A 133 10.03 -18.20 9.00
N ALA A 134 10.55 -17.75 7.87
CA ALA A 134 11.47 -18.55 7.07
C ALA A 134 12.74 -18.95 7.85
N TYR A 135 13.23 -20.16 7.58
CA TYR A 135 14.47 -20.69 8.13
C TYR A 135 15.69 -20.17 7.36
N GLY A 136 16.53 -19.38 8.02
CA GLY A 136 17.70 -18.76 7.37
C GLY A 136 17.28 -17.86 6.20
N ASN A 137 17.86 -18.10 5.02
CA ASN A 137 17.54 -17.42 3.77
C ASN A 137 16.72 -18.32 2.82
N GLU A 138 16.11 -19.39 3.33
CA GLU A 138 15.29 -20.29 2.51
C GLU A 138 14.04 -19.55 2.00
N ARG A 139 13.70 -19.74 0.72
CA ARG A 139 12.47 -19.19 0.14
C ARG A 139 11.26 -20.00 0.58
N VAL A 140 10.41 -19.39 1.40
CA VAL A 140 9.13 -19.96 1.84
C VAL A 140 7.99 -19.24 1.14
N ARG A 141 7.20 -19.97 0.36
CA ARG A 141 6.04 -19.41 -0.35
C ARG A 141 4.74 -20.03 0.15
N LEU A 142 3.84 -19.20 0.68
CA LEU A 142 2.44 -19.56 0.87
C LEU A 142 1.71 -19.27 -0.43
N LEU A 143 1.26 -20.32 -1.11
CA LEU A 143 0.70 -20.23 -2.45
C LEU A 143 -0.80 -20.51 -2.43
N GLY A 144 -1.61 -19.51 -2.78
CA GLY A 144 -3.07 -19.62 -2.91
C GLY A 144 -3.52 -20.15 -4.27
N GLY A 145 -2.57 -20.46 -5.14
CA GLY A 145 -2.80 -20.97 -6.48
C GLY A 145 -2.19 -22.35 -6.70
N ARG A 146 -2.18 -22.77 -7.96
CA ARG A 146 -1.62 -24.04 -8.38
C ARG A 146 -0.74 -23.85 -9.61
N ALA A 147 0.46 -24.45 -9.57
CA ALA A 147 1.32 -24.54 -10.74
C ALA A 147 0.68 -25.44 -11.80
N LEU A 148 0.62 -24.96 -13.04
CA LEU A 148 0.08 -25.65 -14.19
C LEU A 148 1.23 -26.16 -15.07
N THR A 149 1.14 -27.42 -15.48
CA THR A 149 2.11 -28.09 -16.36
C THR A 149 1.37 -28.97 -17.36
N GLY A 150 1.97 -29.24 -18.52
CA GLY A 150 1.36 -30.11 -19.55
C GLY A 150 0.46 -29.42 -20.56
N PHE A 151 0.62 -28.10 -20.74
CA PHE A 151 -0.03 -27.34 -21.82
C PHE A 151 0.24 -27.97 -23.19
N GLN A 152 -0.77 -27.98 -24.06
CA GLN A 152 -0.68 -28.47 -25.43
C GLN A 152 -0.93 -27.32 -26.41
N PRO A 153 -0.32 -27.30 -27.61
CA PRO A 153 -0.69 -26.35 -28.65
C PRO A 153 -2.17 -26.48 -29.01
N VAL A 154 -2.83 -25.36 -29.28
CA VAL A 154 -4.16 -25.38 -29.88
C VAL A 154 -4.08 -26.03 -31.27
N SER A 155 -4.91 -27.05 -31.49
CA SER A 155 -4.97 -27.79 -32.76
C SER A 155 -6.40 -27.98 -33.29
N ASP A 156 -7.42 -27.68 -32.48
CA ASP A 156 -8.81 -27.75 -32.90
C ASP A 156 -9.13 -26.66 -33.93
N ALA A 157 -9.61 -27.06 -35.10
CA ALA A 157 -9.87 -26.15 -36.22
C ALA A 157 -10.96 -25.11 -35.92
N ALA A 158 -11.95 -25.44 -35.09
CA ALA A 158 -13.00 -24.50 -34.71
C ALA A 158 -12.49 -23.43 -33.73
N VAL A 159 -11.56 -23.79 -32.85
CA VAL A 159 -10.85 -22.85 -31.97
C VAL A 159 -9.89 -21.97 -32.79
N LEU A 160 -9.07 -22.56 -33.65
CA LEU A 160 -8.14 -21.81 -34.52
C LEU A 160 -8.87 -20.79 -35.40
N ALA A 161 -10.06 -21.13 -35.90
CA ALA A 161 -10.89 -20.23 -36.70
C ALA A 161 -11.44 -19.02 -35.91
N ARG A 162 -11.33 -19.00 -34.58
CA ARG A 162 -11.68 -17.86 -33.72
C ARG A 162 -10.48 -16.99 -33.38
N LEU A 163 -9.29 -17.57 -33.30
CA LEU A 163 -8.06 -16.85 -32.99
C LEU A 163 -7.61 -16.00 -34.18
N ASP A 164 -6.98 -14.85 -33.89
CA ASP A 164 -6.24 -14.11 -34.90
C ASP A 164 -5.14 -14.99 -35.52
N GLU A 165 -4.89 -14.87 -36.82
CA GLU A 165 -3.88 -15.66 -37.53
C GLU A 165 -2.50 -15.51 -36.88
N ALA A 166 -2.20 -14.32 -36.34
CA ALA A 166 -0.94 -14.06 -35.64
C ALA A 166 -0.76 -14.93 -34.38
N ALA A 167 -1.85 -15.42 -33.78
CA ALA A 167 -1.83 -16.27 -32.59
C ALA A 167 -1.66 -17.76 -32.90
N HIS A 168 -1.80 -18.17 -34.16
CA HIS A 168 -1.72 -19.57 -34.56
C HIS A 168 -0.33 -20.15 -34.28
N GLY A 169 -0.28 -21.33 -33.69
CA GLY A 169 0.98 -21.99 -33.32
C GLY A 169 1.65 -21.42 -32.05
N HIS A 170 1.15 -20.32 -31.50
CA HIS A 170 1.66 -19.72 -30.26
C HIS A 170 0.78 -19.97 -29.04
N VAL A 171 -0.54 -20.02 -29.24
CA VAL A 171 -1.49 -20.26 -28.15
C VAL A 171 -1.46 -21.71 -27.71
N LEU A 172 -1.34 -21.89 -26.40
CA LEU A 172 -1.43 -23.15 -25.71
C LEU A 172 -2.80 -23.30 -25.04
N GLN A 173 -3.22 -24.55 -24.83
CA GLN A 173 -4.46 -24.90 -24.16
C GLN A 173 -4.28 -25.95 -23.05
N MET A 174 -5.21 -25.97 -22.10
CA MET A 174 -5.27 -26.93 -21.01
C MET A 174 -6.69 -27.11 -20.48
N ASP A 175 -7.10 -28.37 -20.31
CA ASP A 175 -8.35 -28.71 -19.62
C ASP A 175 -8.15 -28.68 -18.09
N LEU A 176 -8.66 -27.64 -17.45
CA LEU A 176 -8.58 -27.49 -15.99
C LEU A 176 -9.45 -28.52 -15.25
N ARG A 177 -10.52 -29.04 -15.85
CA ARG A 177 -11.37 -30.06 -15.22
C ARG A 177 -10.70 -31.42 -15.21
N ALA A 178 -9.96 -31.78 -16.26
CA ALA A 178 -9.11 -32.97 -16.25
C ALA A 178 -8.06 -32.93 -15.12
N LEU A 179 -7.71 -31.72 -14.68
CA LEU A 179 -6.84 -31.44 -13.56
C LEU A 179 -7.55 -31.38 -12.20
N GLY A 180 -8.87 -31.58 -12.14
CA GLY A 180 -9.69 -31.48 -10.92
C GLY A 180 -9.99 -30.05 -10.46
N ILE A 181 -9.67 -29.04 -11.29
CA ILE A 181 -9.96 -27.63 -11.00
C ILE A 181 -11.30 -27.31 -11.65
N THR A 182 -12.33 -27.06 -10.83
CA THR A 182 -13.69 -26.77 -11.31
C THR A 182 -14.23 -25.43 -10.80
N ASN A 183 -13.54 -24.80 -9.84
CA ASN A 183 -13.86 -23.48 -9.33
C ASN A 183 -12.83 -22.45 -9.82
N TYR A 184 -13.26 -21.58 -10.73
CA TYR A 184 -12.45 -20.52 -11.32
C TYR A 184 -12.84 -19.13 -10.80
N GLY A 185 -13.75 -19.08 -9.82
CA GLY A 185 -14.39 -17.83 -9.39
C GLY A 185 -15.29 -17.23 -10.45
N GLU A 186 -15.72 -16.01 -10.18
CA GLU A 186 -16.66 -15.27 -11.01
C GLU A 186 -16.11 -13.87 -11.24
N MET A 187 -16.20 -13.38 -12.47
CA MET A 187 -16.04 -11.96 -12.72
C MET A 187 -17.25 -11.22 -12.13
N LYS A 188 -16.99 -10.15 -11.38
CA LYS A 188 -18.00 -9.32 -10.69
C LYS A 188 -17.63 -7.87 -10.90
N SER A 189 -18.61 -6.99 -11.04
CA SER A 189 -18.36 -5.55 -11.15
C SER A 189 -17.50 -5.04 -10.00
N ARG A 190 -16.40 -4.33 -10.32
CA ARG A 190 -15.57 -3.59 -9.35
C ARG A 190 -15.15 -2.24 -9.89
N GLY A 191 -14.45 -1.48 -9.06
CA GLY A 191 -14.00 -0.13 -9.29
C GLY A 191 -14.53 0.83 -8.24
N PHE A 192 -14.67 2.09 -8.62
CA PHE A 192 -15.10 3.16 -7.73
C PHE A 192 -16.43 2.85 -7.01
N SER A 193 -16.45 3.10 -5.71
CA SER A 193 -17.62 2.89 -4.84
C SER A 193 -18.18 1.46 -4.84
N ARG A 194 -17.34 0.45 -5.12
CA ARG A 194 -17.69 -0.97 -5.04
C ARG A 194 -17.05 -1.63 -3.81
N PRO A 195 -17.73 -2.60 -3.19
CA PRO A 195 -17.09 -3.43 -2.18
C PRO A 195 -16.03 -4.32 -2.83
N THR A 196 -14.93 -4.54 -2.11
CA THR A 196 -13.95 -5.58 -2.47
C THR A 196 -14.60 -6.95 -2.38
N THR A 197 -14.43 -7.77 -3.41
CA THR A 197 -14.87 -9.18 -3.46
C THR A 197 -13.65 -10.07 -3.73
N PRO A 198 -13.69 -11.40 -3.61
CA PRO A 198 -12.59 -12.25 -4.12
C PRO A 198 -12.47 -12.12 -5.65
N ALA A 199 -11.24 -12.07 -6.15
CA ALA A 199 -10.99 -12.01 -7.59
C ALA A 199 -11.52 -13.27 -8.30
N HIS A 200 -11.73 -13.15 -9.61
CA HIS A 200 -11.77 -14.34 -10.45
C HIS A 200 -10.39 -15.01 -10.45
N CYS A 201 -10.28 -16.23 -10.99
CA CYS A 201 -8.96 -16.82 -11.18
C CYS A 201 -8.10 -15.92 -12.07
N GLU A 202 -6.81 -15.94 -11.82
CA GLU A 202 -5.83 -15.14 -12.55
C GLU A 202 -4.67 -16.04 -12.93
N LEU A 203 -4.10 -15.79 -14.11
CA LEU A 203 -2.95 -16.51 -14.60
C LEU A 203 -1.68 -15.68 -14.37
N PHE A 204 -0.66 -16.33 -13.81
CA PHE A 204 0.66 -15.74 -13.63
C PHE A 204 1.68 -16.58 -14.38
N PHE A 205 2.63 -15.93 -15.05
CA PHE A 205 3.72 -16.60 -15.76
C PHE A 205 5.04 -15.98 -15.36
N ALA A 206 6.01 -16.83 -15.02
CA ALA A 206 7.34 -16.41 -14.56
C ALA A 206 7.35 -15.40 -13.40
N GLY A 207 6.28 -15.42 -12.59
CA GLY A 207 6.06 -14.56 -11.43
C GLY A 207 5.33 -13.23 -11.71
N GLY A 208 4.95 -12.94 -12.95
CA GLY A 208 4.16 -11.75 -13.31
C GLY A 208 2.70 -12.10 -13.70
N PRO A 209 1.74 -11.19 -13.51
CA PRO A 209 0.36 -11.38 -13.93
C PRO A 209 0.23 -11.32 -15.45
N MET A 210 -0.62 -12.19 -16.01
CA MET A 210 -0.98 -12.20 -17.43
C MET A 210 -2.28 -11.42 -17.66
N THR A 211 -2.39 -10.80 -18.82
CA THR A 211 -3.52 -9.95 -19.19
C THR A 211 -4.67 -10.81 -19.67
N LEU A 212 -5.88 -10.60 -19.11
CA LEU A 212 -7.07 -11.22 -19.68
C LEU A 212 -7.26 -10.67 -21.09
N ALA A 213 -7.44 -11.54 -22.07
CA ALA A 213 -7.62 -11.19 -23.48
C ALA A 213 -8.61 -10.04 -23.65
N ARG A 214 -8.18 -8.95 -24.31
CA ARG A 214 -8.89 -7.68 -24.34
C ARG A 214 -8.70 -6.92 -25.64
N TRP A 215 -9.63 -6.01 -25.93
CA TRP A 215 -9.49 -5.04 -27.00
C TRP A 215 -9.87 -3.63 -26.53
N PRO A 216 -9.04 -2.60 -26.80
CA PRO A 216 -7.74 -2.70 -27.44
C PRO A 216 -6.71 -3.33 -26.49
N ASN A 217 -5.57 -3.68 -27.06
CA ASN A 217 -4.42 -4.16 -26.30
C ASN A 217 -3.89 -3.10 -25.33
N GLU A 218 -3.08 -3.53 -24.37
CA GLU A 218 -2.51 -2.67 -23.34
C GLU A 218 -1.83 -1.41 -23.90
N GLY A 219 -2.08 -0.28 -23.24
CA GLY A 219 -1.62 1.04 -23.69
C GLY A 219 -2.57 1.76 -24.65
N ALA A 220 -3.63 1.11 -25.13
CA ALA A 220 -4.66 1.70 -25.98
C ALA A 220 -6.06 1.62 -25.34
N TRP A 221 -6.97 2.47 -25.82
CA TRP A 221 -8.34 2.60 -25.32
C TRP A 221 -9.31 2.82 -26.47
N GLU A 222 -10.49 2.19 -26.40
CA GLU A 222 -11.65 2.60 -27.20
C GLU A 222 -12.28 3.86 -26.59
N LYS A 223 -13.03 4.58 -27.43
CA LYS A 223 -13.77 5.76 -27.01
C LYS A 223 -15.28 5.57 -27.17
N LEU A 224 -16.02 6.04 -26.19
CA LEU A 224 -17.48 6.11 -26.25
C LEU A 224 -17.86 7.06 -27.40
N ALA A 225 -18.59 6.57 -28.39
CA ALA A 225 -19.14 7.39 -29.47
C ALA A 225 -20.25 8.32 -28.94
N GLY A 226 -20.92 7.91 -27.86
CA GLY A 226 -21.98 8.67 -27.21
C GLY A 226 -22.94 7.75 -26.46
N PHE A 227 -24.19 8.16 -26.38
CA PHE A 227 -25.29 7.42 -25.76
C PHE A 227 -26.57 7.63 -26.58
N PRO A 228 -27.59 6.76 -26.43
CA PRO A 228 -28.83 6.88 -27.20
C PRO A 228 -29.51 8.25 -27.04
N ALA A 229 -30.02 8.80 -28.15
CA ALA A 229 -30.74 10.07 -28.13
C ALA A 229 -31.96 10.00 -27.19
N GLY A 230 -32.16 11.05 -26.39
CA GLY A 230 -33.26 11.12 -25.41
C GLY A 230 -33.03 10.35 -24.11
N SER A 231 -31.86 9.71 -23.94
CA SER A 231 -31.46 9.02 -22.71
C SER A 231 -30.55 9.87 -21.79
N GLY A 232 -30.20 11.08 -22.26
CA GLY A 232 -29.40 12.05 -21.53
C GLY A 232 -30.09 12.60 -20.27
N LYS A 233 -29.29 12.87 -19.25
CA LYS A 233 -29.66 13.59 -18.02
C LYS A 233 -28.65 14.71 -17.79
N GLY A 234 -29.10 15.81 -17.18
CA GLY A 234 -28.18 16.87 -16.75
C GLY A 234 -27.14 16.32 -15.76
N ASP A 235 -25.90 16.75 -15.90
CA ASP A 235 -24.77 16.32 -15.08
C ASP A 235 -24.45 17.26 -13.90
N ASP A 236 -25.36 18.21 -13.60
CA ASP A 236 -25.18 19.31 -12.65
C ASP A 236 -24.09 20.34 -13.02
N PHE A 237 -23.38 20.16 -14.14
CA PHE A 237 -22.36 21.08 -14.69
C PHE A 237 -22.75 21.69 -16.05
N GLY A 238 -24.03 21.54 -16.45
CA GLY A 238 -24.57 22.12 -17.68
C GLY A 238 -24.32 21.29 -18.94
N SER A 239 -23.90 20.02 -18.81
CA SER A 239 -23.80 19.06 -19.90
C SER A 239 -24.75 17.87 -19.72
N GLU A 240 -24.92 17.07 -20.77
CA GLU A 240 -25.72 15.83 -20.71
C GLU A 240 -24.82 14.60 -20.59
N ILE A 241 -25.20 13.70 -19.67
CA ILE A 241 -24.62 12.35 -19.55
C ILE A 241 -25.70 11.31 -19.82
N GLY A 242 -25.34 10.27 -20.55
CA GLY A 242 -26.23 9.14 -20.84
C GLY A 242 -26.54 8.36 -19.58
N ASP A 243 -27.81 7.98 -19.40
CA ASP A 243 -28.22 7.13 -18.30
C ASP A 243 -27.65 5.71 -18.42
N LEU A 244 -27.23 5.16 -17.28
CA LEU A 244 -26.53 3.87 -17.27
C LEU A 244 -27.40 2.69 -17.76
N PRO A 245 -28.70 2.59 -17.40
CA PRO A 245 -29.57 1.53 -17.94
C PRO A 245 -29.85 1.65 -19.45
N GLY A 246 -29.72 2.86 -19.99
CA GLY A 246 -29.87 3.17 -21.41
C GLY A 246 -28.74 2.64 -22.29
N GLY A 247 -27.56 2.38 -21.72
CA GLY A 247 -26.38 1.89 -22.45
C GLY A 247 -25.62 2.99 -23.18
N PHE A 248 -24.59 2.61 -23.95
CA PHE A 248 -23.73 3.53 -24.67
C PHE A 248 -23.47 3.07 -26.10
N LEU A 249 -23.01 4.02 -26.93
CA LEU A 249 -22.61 3.79 -28.30
C LEU A 249 -21.09 3.67 -28.38
N TYR A 250 -20.60 2.72 -29.19
CA TYR A 250 -19.18 2.54 -29.48
C TYR A 250 -18.87 2.87 -30.94
N SER A 251 -17.59 2.93 -31.29
CA SER A 251 -17.13 3.14 -32.67
C SER A 251 -16.48 1.87 -33.22
N GLY A 252 -16.48 1.72 -34.53
CA GLY A 252 -15.71 0.69 -35.23
C GLY A 252 -16.39 -0.68 -35.29
N GLU A 253 -15.72 -1.60 -35.98
CA GLU A 253 -16.29 -2.90 -36.38
C GLU A 253 -15.64 -4.10 -35.68
N ARG A 254 -14.70 -3.88 -34.75
CA ARG A 254 -14.02 -4.98 -34.01
C ARG A 254 -15.01 -5.99 -33.43
N PRO A 255 -16.16 -5.58 -32.82
CA PRO A 255 -17.12 -6.53 -32.27
C PRO A 255 -17.72 -7.53 -33.27
N ARG A 256 -17.71 -7.24 -34.57
CA ARG A 256 -18.20 -8.17 -35.61
C ARG A 256 -17.36 -9.44 -35.74
N ARG A 257 -16.13 -9.46 -35.20
CA ARG A 257 -15.25 -10.64 -35.19
C ARG A 257 -15.66 -11.69 -34.15
N TRP A 258 -16.40 -11.30 -33.11
CA TRP A 258 -16.63 -12.15 -31.94
C TRP A 258 -17.75 -13.16 -32.15
N ARG A 259 -17.50 -14.44 -31.85
CA ARG A 259 -18.49 -15.50 -32.03
C ARG A 259 -19.25 -15.87 -30.76
N ASP A 260 -18.60 -15.82 -29.59
CA ASP A 260 -19.24 -16.00 -28.29
C ASP A 260 -18.99 -14.80 -27.38
N THR A 261 -20.03 -13.99 -27.16
CA THR A 261 -20.02 -12.82 -26.28
C THR A 261 -20.78 -13.05 -24.97
N SER A 262 -21.09 -14.30 -24.61
CA SER A 262 -21.94 -14.62 -23.46
C SER A 262 -21.30 -14.31 -22.10
N ASP A 263 -19.98 -14.16 -22.05
CA ASP A 263 -19.20 -13.71 -20.89
C ASP A 263 -18.35 -12.46 -21.22
N LEU A 264 -18.85 -11.60 -22.11
CA LEU A 264 -18.21 -10.32 -22.46
C LEU A 264 -18.32 -9.30 -21.33
N TRP A 265 -17.22 -8.64 -21.01
CA TRP A 265 -17.15 -7.50 -20.08
C TRP A 265 -16.57 -6.27 -20.76
N VAL A 266 -16.84 -5.10 -20.17
CA VAL A 266 -16.22 -3.83 -20.51
C VAL A 266 -15.66 -3.17 -19.25
N HIS A 267 -14.48 -2.57 -19.31
CA HIS A 267 -13.89 -1.77 -18.24
C HIS A 267 -13.68 -0.35 -18.75
N GLY A 268 -14.23 0.64 -18.06
CA GLY A 268 -14.09 2.03 -18.50
C GLY A 268 -14.11 3.06 -17.38
N PHE A 269 -13.79 4.27 -17.79
CA PHE A 269 -13.99 5.51 -17.05
C PHE A 269 -15.17 6.22 -17.71
N TRP A 270 -16.38 6.00 -17.20
CA TRP A 270 -17.60 6.20 -18.01
C TRP A 270 -17.99 7.66 -18.24
N ALA A 271 -17.79 8.49 -17.22
CA ALA A 271 -18.06 9.93 -17.25
C ALA A 271 -16.85 10.74 -16.79
N TRP A 272 -16.12 10.23 -15.81
CA TRP A 272 -15.05 10.93 -15.10
C TRP A 272 -13.85 10.02 -14.82
N ASP A 273 -12.64 10.57 -14.92
CA ASP A 273 -11.39 9.83 -14.77
C ASP A 273 -11.04 9.43 -13.32
N TRP A 274 -11.81 9.90 -12.33
CA TRP A 274 -11.73 9.43 -10.93
C TRP A 274 -12.64 8.25 -10.63
N ALA A 275 -13.47 7.81 -11.59
CA ALA A 275 -14.47 6.77 -11.36
C ALA A 275 -14.46 5.69 -12.46
N ASN A 276 -13.60 4.68 -12.28
CA ASN A 276 -13.62 3.48 -13.11
C ASN A 276 -14.64 2.46 -12.62
N SER A 277 -15.21 1.67 -13.52
CA SER A 277 -15.72 0.34 -13.16
C SER A 277 -15.64 -0.61 -14.36
N TYR A 278 -15.88 -1.89 -14.11
CA TYR A 278 -16.10 -2.85 -15.19
C TYR A 278 -17.40 -3.59 -15.03
N GLU A 279 -18.10 -3.76 -16.15
CA GLU A 279 -19.49 -4.18 -16.17
C GLU A 279 -19.69 -5.27 -17.21
N ARG A 280 -20.59 -6.21 -16.89
CA ARG A 280 -20.94 -7.30 -17.81
C ARG A 280 -21.81 -6.76 -18.93
N VAL A 281 -21.54 -7.16 -20.17
CA VAL A 281 -22.38 -6.82 -21.32
C VAL A 281 -23.61 -7.75 -21.36
N THR A 282 -24.79 -7.17 -21.51
CA THR A 282 -26.08 -7.88 -21.66
C THR A 282 -26.64 -7.80 -23.07
N THR A 283 -26.29 -6.74 -23.80
CA THR A 283 -26.69 -6.56 -25.19
C THR A 283 -25.53 -5.94 -25.95
N LEU A 284 -25.17 -6.55 -27.07
CA LEU A 284 -24.26 -6.03 -28.08
C LEU A 284 -25.01 -6.01 -29.40
N ASP A 285 -25.33 -4.81 -29.88
CA ASP A 285 -26.01 -4.58 -31.15
C ASP A 285 -24.98 -4.06 -32.15
N LEU A 286 -24.67 -4.88 -33.15
CA LEU A 286 -23.62 -4.62 -34.13
C LEU A 286 -24.05 -3.61 -35.19
N ASP A 287 -25.35 -3.51 -35.48
CA ASP A 287 -25.85 -2.63 -36.53
C ASP A 287 -26.08 -1.22 -36.00
N ARG A 288 -26.39 -1.08 -34.71
CA ARG A 288 -26.53 0.20 -34.02
C ARG A 288 -25.26 0.66 -33.29
N HIS A 289 -24.18 -0.14 -33.34
CA HIS A 289 -22.97 0.04 -32.53
C HIS A 289 -23.28 0.36 -31.06
N PHE A 290 -24.14 -0.46 -30.46
CA PHE A 290 -24.72 -0.18 -29.15
C PHE A 290 -24.42 -1.29 -28.14
N ILE A 291 -24.12 -0.89 -26.90
CA ILE A 291 -23.86 -1.79 -25.76
C ILE A 291 -24.77 -1.43 -24.59
N LYS A 292 -25.34 -2.46 -23.97
CA LYS A 292 -26.01 -2.36 -22.67
C LYS A 292 -25.31 -3.22 -21.63
N THR A 293 -25.07 -2.67 -20.44
CA THR A 293 -24.44 -3.40 -19.33
C THR A 293 -25.46 -3.92 -18.32
N ALA A 294 -25.09 -4.96 -17.55
CA ALA A 294 -25.86 -5.44 -16.42
C ALA A 294 -25.68 -4.54 -15.19
N PRO A 295 -26.64 -4.52 -14.25
CA PRO A 295 -26.41 -3.97 -12.91
C PRO A 295 -25.46 -4.86 -12.09
N PRO A 296 -24.77 -4.31 -11.07
CA PRO A 296 -24.76 -2.88 -10.72
C PRO A 296 -24.03 -2.06 -11.79
N HIS A 297 -24.53 -0.87 -12.12
CA HIS A 297 -23.87 0.04 -13.07
C HIS A 297 -22.95 1.01 -12.36
N GLY A 298 -21.97 1.60 -13.06
CA GLY A 298 -21.14 2.73 -12.59
C GLY A 298 -21.95 3.86 -11.93
N LEU A 299 -21.31 4.81 -11.26
CA LEU A 299 -22.08 5.76 -10.44
C LEU A 299 -22.79 6.88 -11.23
N TYR A 300 -22.09 7.45 -12.21
CA TYR A 300 -22.50 8.72 -12.82
C TYR A 300 -23.34 8.54 -14.09
N GLY A 301 -22.72 8.12 -15.19
CA GLY A 301 -23.36 8.04 -16.51
C GLY A 301 -22.32 7.76 -17.59
N PHE A 302 -22.74 7.88 -18.85
CA PHE A 302 -21.87 7.76 -20.02
C PHE A 302 -21.64 9.13 -20.66
N ARG A 303 -20.38 9.50 -20.89
CA ARG A 303 -20.00 10.74 -21.58
C ARG A 303 -19.29 10.39 -22.89
N ALA A 304 -19.66 11.06 -23.98
CA ALA A 304 -18.97 10.89 -25.26
C ALA A 304 -17.47 11.22 -25.14
N GLY A 305 -16.62 10.46 -25.84
CA GLY A 305 -15.17 10.60 -25.81
C GLY A 305 -14.46 9.96 -24.62
N GLN A 306 -15.20 9.50 -23.61
CA GLN A 306 -14.63 8.75 -22.49
C GLN A 306 -14.10 7.39 -22.92
N ARG A 307 -13.22 6.81 -22.10
CA ARG A 307 -12.38 5.66 -22.49
C ARG A 307 -12.80 4.35 -21.83
N PHE A 308 -12.72 3.27 -22.60
CA PHE A 308 -13.01 1.91 -22.14
C PHE A 308 -12.26 0.86 -22.98
N TYR A 309 -12.30 -0.40 -22.55
CA TYR A 309 -11.92 -1.57 -23.34
C TYR A 309 -12.86 -2.74 -23.07
N TYR A 310 -12.91 -3.67 -24.02
CA TYR A 310 -13.57 -4.97 -23.93
C TYR A 310 -12.61 -5.99 -23.34
N LEU A 311 -13.10 -6.97 -22.58
CA LEU A 311 -12.26 -8.03 -22.03
C LEU A 311 -13.03 -9.35 -21.91
N ASN A 312 -12.26 -10.43 -21.77
CA ASN A 312 -12.73 -11.81 -21.62
C ASN A 312 -13.30 -12.42 -22.91
N LEU A 313 -12.56 -12.34 -24.01
CA LEU A 313 -12.90 -12.91 -25.32
C LEU A 313 -11.75 -13.76 -25.86
N LEU A 314 -12.05 -14.94 -26.42
CA LEU A 314 -11.02 -15.78 -27.05
C LEU A 314 -10.44 -15.12 -28.30
N GLU A 315 -11.30 -14.47 -29.09
CA GLU A 315 -10.95 -13.79 -30.33
C GLU A 315 -9.95 -12.63 -30.14
N GLU A 316 -9.82 -12.13 -28.91
CA GLU A 316 -8.91 -11.05 -28.51
C GLU A 316 -7.67 -11.59 -27.76
N LEU A 317 -7.42 -12.89 -27.83
CA LEU A 317 -6.15 -13.50 -27.44
C LEU A 317 -5.18 -13.38 -28.63
N ASP A 318 -4.61 -12.19 -28.82
CA ASP A 318 -3.93 -11.83 -30.07
C ASP A 318 -2.48 -11.35 -29.90
N GLN A 319 -1.96 -11.34 -28.66
CA GLN A 319 -0.56 -11.04 -28.38
C GLN A 319 0.03 -11.87 -27.21
N PRO A 320 1.37 -11.98 -27.13
CA PRO A 320 2.01 -12.68 -26.02
C PRO A 320 1.70 -12.05 -24.66
N GLY A 321 1.48 -12.89 -23.65
CA GLY A 321 1.13 -12.46 -22.29
C GLY A 321 -0.37 -12.43 -22.01
N GLU A 322 -1.19 -12.76 -23.00
CA GLU A 322 -2.64 -12.83 -22.85
C GLU A 322 -3.16 -14.23 -22.58
N TRP A 323 -4.33 -14.32 -21.94
CA TRP A 323 -5.01 -15.58 -21.67
C TRP A 323 -6.53 -15.43 -21.68
N PHE A 324 -7.23 -16.54 -21.91
CA PHE A 324 -8.69 -16.65 -21.87
C PHE A 324 -9.13 -17.96 -21.23
N LEU A 325 -10.22 -17.96 -20.48
CA LEU A 325 -10.80 -19.17 -19.88
C LEU A 325 -12.25 -19.37 -20.34
N GLU A 326 -12.49 -20.45 -21.07
CA GLU A 326 -13.82 -20.94 -21.43
C GLU A 326 -14.47 -21.59 -20.19
N ARG A 327 -15.08 -20.79 -19.31
CA ARG A 327 -15.59 -21.24 -17.99
C ARG A 327 -16.57 -22.42 -18.08
N LYS A 328 -17.37 -22.50 -19.16
CA LYS A 328 -18.37 -23.56 -19.39
C LYS A 328 -17.74 -24.94 -19.58
N THR A 329 -16.55 -25.01 -20.18
CA THR A 329 -15.83 -26.27 -20.45
C THR A 329 -14.65 -26.47 -19.49
N GLY A 330 -14.09 -25.38 -18.96
CA GLY A 330 -12.84 -25.39 -18.20
C GLY A 330 -11.57 -25.34 -19.07
N MET A 331 -11.70 -25.03 -20.36
CA MET A 331 -10.55 -24.91 -21.25
C MET A 331 -9.86 -23.55 -21.05
N LEU A 332 -8.63 -23.59 -20.56
CA LEU A 332 -7.74 -22.43 -20.44
C LEU A 332 -6.91 -22.31 -21.73
N TYR A 333 -6.87 -21.12 -22.31
CA TYR A 333 -6.03 -20.75 -23.43
C TYR A 333 -5.04 -19.66 -23.00
N PHE A 334 -3.78 -19.77 -23.42
CA PHE A 334 -2.71 -18.89 -22.97
C PHE A 334 -1.66 -18.74 -24.07
N TRP A 335 -1.26 -17.51 -24.37
CA TRP A 335 -0.09 -17.22 -25.19
C TRP A 335 1.09 -16.83 -24.28
N PRO A 336 2.06 -17.74 -24.03
CA PRO A 336 3.21 -17.42 -23.19
C PRO A 336 4.10 -16.35 -23.82
N PRO A 337 4.52 -15.32 -23.06
CA PRO A 337 5.49 -14.35 -23.54
C PRO A 337 6.88 -14.99 -23.68
N THR A 338 7.64 -14.56 -24.69
CA THR A 338 9.00 -15.05 -24.96
C THR A 338 10.03 -14.54 -23.94
N GLU A 339 9.76 -13.39 -23.33
CA GLU A 339 10.49 -12.78 -22.22
C GLU A 339 9.55 -12.66 -21.00
N PRO A 340 10.04 -12.78 -19.75
CA PRO A 340 9.21 -12.51 -18.58
C PRO A 340 8.69 -11.06 -18.60
N VAL A 341 7.37 -10.88 -18.57
CA VAL A 341 6.73 -9.55 -18.56
C VAL A 341 7.05 -8.82 -17.24
N GLY A 342 7.38 -7.53 -17.33
CA GLY A 342 7.41 -6.62 -16.17
C GLY A 342 8.62 -6.73 -15.23
N ARG A 343 9.74 -7.32 -15.66
CA ARG A 343 11.00 -7.29 -14.89
C ARG A 343 11.88 -6.12 -15.27
N ASP A 344 11.53 -4.93 -14.80
CA ASP A 344 12.61 -4.20 -14.11
C ASP A 344 12.89 -5.04 -12.88
N SER A 345 14.12 -5.53 -12.72
CA SER A 345 14.51 -6.33 -11.56
C SER A 345 14.14 -5.58 -10.28
N VAL A 346 12.98 -5.87 -9.70
CA VAL A 346 12.57 -5.30 -8.43
C VAL A 346 13.45 -5.96 -7.39
N GLU A 347 14.62 -5.35 -7.16
CA GLU A 347 15.47 -5.74 -6.05
C GLU A 347 14.67 -5.52 -4.77
N PRO A 348 14.42 -6.58 -3.98
CA PRO A 348 13.73 -6.48 -2.70
C PRO A 348 14.39 -5.39 -1.86
N ILE A 349 13.64 -4.68 -1.01
CA ILE A 349 14.21 -3.68 -0.09
C ILE A 349 15.42 -4.26 0.68
N SER A 350 15.37 -5.55 1.03
CA SER A 350 16.47 -6.26 1.71
C SER A 350 17.82 -6.24 0.98
N LYS A 351 17.85 -6.01 -0.34
CA LYS A 351 19.07 -5.87 -1.15
C LYS A 351 19.49 -4.42 -1.41
N ARG A 352 18.61 -3.44 -1.16
CA ARG A 352 18.86 -2.01 -1.44
C ARG A 352 19.68 -1.27 -0.36
N SER A 353 20.21 -2.00 0.63
CA SER A 353 21.09 -1.43 1.68
C SER A 353 22.46 -1.03 1.10
N ALA A 354 22.52 0.15 0.48
CA ALA A 354 23.66 1.08 0.41
C ALA A 354 23.37 2.19 -0.62
N ARG A 355 22.62 3.24 -0.22
CA ARG A 355 22.58 4.47 -1.02
C ARG A 355 23.89 5.25 -0.78
N ALA A 356 24.87 5.03 -1.64
CA ALA A 356 26.00 5.93 -1.84
C ALA A 356 26.03 6.35 -3.34
N PRO A 357 26.40 7.60 -3.68
CA PRO A 357 26.46 8.03 -5.06
C PRO A 357 27.80 7.63 -5.68
N SER A 358 27.80 6.77 -6.69
CA SER A 358 28.78 6.72 -7.81
C SER A 358 28.72 5.37 -8.55
N PRO A 359 28.88 5.34 -9.88
CA PRO A 359 28.98 4.12 -10.66
C PRO A 359 30.41 3.58 -10.63
N SER A 360 30.64 2.44 -9.98
CA SER A 360 31.78 1.58 -10.32
C SER A 360 31.29 0.16 -10.52
N ARG A 361 31.42 -0.32 -11.76
CA ARG A 361 31.25 -1.73 -12.13
C ARG A 361 32.28 -2.55 -11.37
N ASP A 362 31.82 -3.47 -10.53
CA ASP A 362 32.55 -4.70 -10.27
C ASP A 362 31.56 -5.87 -10.09
N LYS A 363 31.78 -6.90 -10.90
CA LYS A 363 31.05 -8.17 -10.89
C LYS A 363 31.59 -9.08 -9.78
N ALA A 364 30.72 -9.58 -8.92
CA ALA A 364 30.87 -10.89 -8.28
C ALA A 364 29.48 -11.39 -7.86
N GLY A 365 29.13 -12.58 -8.33
CA GLY A 365 27.78 -13.12 -8.26
C GLY A 365 27.41 -13.76 -6.92
N SER A 366 26.12 -13.71 -6.62
CA SER A 366 25.44 -14.66 -5.75
C SER A 366 24.19 -15.13 -6.47
N ALA A 367 23.91 -16.43 -6.39
CA ALA A 367 22.97 -17.16 -7.23
C ALA A 367 21.56 -16.55 -7.19
N GLU A 368 21.21 -15.79 -8.21
CA GLU A 368 19.83 -15.43 -8.51
C GLU A 368 19.11 -16.67 -9.05
N SER A 369 17.95 -16.97 -8.48
CA SER A 369 17.02 -17.94 -9.04
C SER A 369 16.69 -17.51 -10.47
N ARG A 370 17.11 -18.31 -11.46
CA ARG A 370 16.63 -18.21 -12.84
C ARG A 370 15.11 -18.00 -12.83
N PRO A 371 14.53 -17.22 -13.77
CA PRO A 371 13.10 -17.24 -14.01
C PRO A 371 12.67 -18.70 -14.19
N THR A 372 11.84 -19.20 -13.28
CA THR A 372 11.07 -20.39 -13.55
C THR A 372 10.08 -20.01 -14.65
N THR A 373 9.95 -20.81 -15.70
CA THR A 373 8.86 -20.73 -16.69
C THR A 373 7.54 -21.23 -16.07
N GLU A 374 7.35 -20.96 -14.78
CA GLU A 374 6.24 -21.44 -13.97
C GLU A 374 4.98 -20.69 -14.38
N THR A 375 3.93 -21.44 -14.68
CA THR A 375 2.58 -20.91 -14.87
C THR A 375 1.78 -21.23 -13.62
N VAL A 376 1.16 -20.23 -12.98
CA VAL A 376 0.35 -20.40 -11.76
C VAL A 376 -1.05 -19.87 -12.02
N LEU A 377 -2.07 -20.62 -11.61
CA LEU A 377 -3.46 -20.17 -11.59
C LEU A 377 -3.91 -19.92 -10.14
N SER A 378 -4.43 -18.74 -9.81
CA SER A 378 -4.97 -18.46 -8.46
C SER A 378 -6.29 -19.18 -8.20
N LEU A 379 -6.47 -19.71 -6.99
CA LEU A 379 -7.63 -20.54 -6.63
C LEU A 379 -8.28 -20.16 -5.29
N LEU A 380 -7.49 -19.82 -4.28
CA LEU A 380 -7.96 -19.49 -2.94
C LEU A 380 -8.75 -18.17 -2.93
N ASP A 381 -9.97 -18.12 -2.40
CA ASP A 381 -10.75 -16.86 -2.20
C ASP A 381 -10.55 -16.20 -0.84
N GLN A 382 -9.88 -16.88 0.08
CA GLN A 382 -9.60 -16.38 1.41
C GLN A 382 -8.22 -15.69 1.47
N PRO A 383 -7.96 -14.88 2.51
CA PRO A 383 -6.59 -14.48 2.76
C PRO A 383 -5.67 -15.67 3.00
N LEU A 384 -4.38 -15.54 2.67
CA LEU A 384 -3.41 -16.60 2.95
C LEU A 384 -3.20 -16.79 4.46
N ILE A 385 -3.23 -15.68 5.21
CA ILE A 385 -3.13 -15.67 6.68
C ILE A 385 -4.20 -14.74 7.25
N LYS A 386 -4.91 -15.21 8.27
CA LYS A 386 -5.94 -14.44 8.99
C LYS A 386 -5.63 -14.40 10.47
N LEU A 387 -5.60 -13.20 11.06
CA LEU A 387 -5.39 -12.96 12.49
C LEU A 387 -6.67 -12.37 13.08
N THR A 388 -7.30 -13.06 14.02
CA THR A 388 -8.54 -12.60 14.69
C THR A 388 -8.29 -12.50 16.21
N ASP A 389 -8.25 -11.29 16.74
CA ASP A 389 -7.95 -11.00 18.15
C ASP A 389 -6.61 -11.57 18.65
N ALA A 390 -5.73 -11.93 17.72
CA ALA A 390 -4.37 -12.36 18.01
C ALA A 390 -3.52 -11.15 18.37
N SER A 391 -2.60 -11.31 19.33
CA SER A 391 -1.70 -10.25 19.78
C SER A 391 -0.26 -10.71 19.78
N HIS A 392 0.67 -9.82 19.45
CA HIS A 392 2.11 -10.09 19.44
C HIS A 392 2.50 -11.32 18.59
N VAL A 393 1.82 -11.50 17.46
CA VAL A 393 2.20 -12.47 16.42
C VAL A 393 3.04 -11.76 15.36
N THR A 394 4.16 -12.36 14.99
CA THR A 394 5.02 -11.86 13.91
C THR A 394 5.04 -12.84 12.74
N ILE A 395 4.69 -12.38 11.55
CA ILE A 395 4.89 -13.08 10.28
C ILE A 395 6.11 -12.48 9.60
N ARG A 396 7.15 -13.27 9.31
CA ARG A 396 8.43 -12.73 8.84
C ARG A 396 9.08 -13.50 7.70
N GLY A 397 9.51 -12.76 6.67
CA GLY A 397 10.37 -13.32 5.62
C GLY A 397 9.67 -14.32 4.71
N LEU A 398 8.35 -14.16 4.51
CA LEU A 398 7.55 -15.08 3.70
C LEU A 398 7.21 -14.46 2.34
N VAL A 399 7.07 -15.31 1.32
CA VAL A 399 6.42 -14.96 0.05
C VAL A 399 4.95 -15.36 0.16
N LEU A 400 4.04 -14.42 -0.10
CA LEU A 400 2.60 -14.64 -0.18
C LEU A 400 2.17 -14.37 -1.61
N GLU A 401 1.56 -15.35 -2.27
CA GLU A 401 1.36 -15.31 -3.72
C GLU A 401 0.08 -16.01 -4.19
N ALA A 402 -0.55 -15.46 -5.23
CA ALA A 402 -1.61 -16.07 -6.03
C ALA A 402 -2.89 -16.49 -5.27
N THR A 403 -3.28 -15.73 -4.23
CA THR A 403 -4.65 -15.80 -3.70
C THR A 403 -5.55 -14.82 -4.45
N ARG A 404 -6.83 -15.15 -4.60
CA ARG A 404 -7.88 -14.26 -5.11
C ARG A 404 -8.41 -13.31 -4.03
N GLY A 405 -8.15 -13.61 -2.76
CA GLY A 405 -8.47 -12.74 -1.63
C GLY A 405 -7.37 -11.71 -1.35
N SER A 406 -7.33 -11.21 -0.12
CA SER A 406 -6.23 -10.37 0.39
C SER A 406 -4.99 -11.23 0.71
N GLY A 407 -3.80 -10.66 0.88
CA GLY A 407 -2.64 -11.42 1.34
C GLY A 407 -2.77 -11.83 2.80
N ILE A 408 -2.92 -10.83 3.68
CA ILE A 408 -3.06 -11.00 5.13
C ILE A 408 -4.21 -10.14 5.65
N GLU A 409 -5.01 -10.68 6.55
CA GLU A 409 -6.05 -9.94 7.27
C GLU A 409 -5.82 -9.97 8.78
N ILE A 410 -5.91 -8.81 9.43
CA ILE A 410 -5.84 -8.65 10.88
C ILE A 410 -7.13 -7.96 11.33
N SER A 411 -7.84 -8.58 12.26
CA SER A 411 -9.03 -8.02 12.90
C SER A 411 -8.86 -8.06 14.42
N GLY A 412 -8.86 -6.90 15.06
CA GLY A 412 -8.67 -6.79 16.50
C GLY A 412 -7.26 -7.19 16.99
N GLY A 413 -7.12 -7.39 18.30
CA GLY A 413 -5.86 -7.74 18.95
C GLY A 413 -4.88 -6.56 19.11
N ALA A 414 -3.61 -6.86 19.37
CA ALA A 414 -2.58 -5.84 19.59
C ALA A 414 -1.19 -6.26 19.14
N GLY A 415 -0.42 -5.34 18.55
CA GLY A 415 1.03 -5.55 18.42
C GLY A 415 1.47 -6.62 17.41
N ASN A 416 0.61 -7.03 16.49
CA ASN A 416 1.00 -7.96 15.40
C ASN A 416 1.94 -7.28 14.39
N ARG A 417 2.85 -8.04 13.79
CA ARG A 417 3.87 -7.54 12.86
C ARG A 417 3.94 -8.39 11.59
N ILE A 418 3.87 -7.74 10.43
CA ILE A 418 4.21 -8.34 9.13
C ILE A 418 5.55 -7.74 8.71
N MET A 419 6.58 -8.56 8.55
CA MET A 419 7.96 -8.06 8.44
C MET A 419 8.77 -8.73 7.33
N GLY A 420 9.39 -7.96 6.45
CA GLY A 420 10.31 -8.53 5.46
C GLY A 420 9.64 -9.51 4.49
N CYS A 421 8.33 -9.37 4.27
CA CYS A 421 7.56 -10.27 3.41
C CYS A 421 7.47 -9.71 1.99
N LEU A 422 7.39 -10.62 1.02
CA LEU A 422 7.03 -10.29 -0.36
C LEU A 422 5.58 -10.72 -0.58
N LEU A 423 4.69 -9.75 -0.80
CA LEU A 423 3.30 -9.98 -1.15
C LEU A 423 3.13 -9.59 -2.61
N ARG A 424 2.83 -10.56 -3.47
CA ARG A 424 2.66 -10.29 -4.91
C ARG A 424 1.55 -11.12 -5.52
N ASN A 425 1.03 -10.69 -6.66
CA ASN A 425 0.03 -11.47 -7.40
C ASN A 425 -1.19 -11.78 -6.52
N ILE A 426 -1.65 -10.78 -5.77
CA ILE A 426 -2.75 -10.88 -4.82
C ILE A 426 -4.01 -10.34 -5.50
N GLY A 427 -5.15 -11.01 -5.37
CA GLY A 427 -6.38 -10.62 -6.03
C GLY A 427 -7.03 -9.35 -5.48
N ASN A 428 -6.82 -9.06 -4.19
CA ASN A 428 -7.35 -7.86 -3.52
C ASN A 428 -6.23 -6.99 -2.93
N LEU A 429 -6.23 -6.77 -1.61
CA LEU A 429 -5.23 -5.97 -0.90
C LEU A 429 -4.06 -6.84 -0.41
N GLY A 430 -2.85 -6.27 -0.33
CA GLY A 430 -1.71 -6.93 0.31
C GLY A 430 -1.98 -7.26 1.78
N VAL A 431 -2.27 -6.24 2.60
CA VAL A 431 -2.58 -6.41 4.04
C VAL A 431 -3.78 -5.54 4.44
N THR A 432 -4.71 -6.10 5.19
CA THR A 432 -5.86 -5.36 5.75
C THR A 432 -5.81 -5.43 7.28
N ILE A 433 -5.91 -4.29 7.96
CA ILE A 433 -5.94 -4.18 9.43
C ILE A 433 -7.22 -3.46 9.85
N ASN A 434 -8.07 -4.15 10.60
CA ASN A 434 -9.37 -3.67 11.06
C ASN A 434 -9.46 -3.71 12.59
N GLY A 435 -9.33 -2.55 13.23
CA GLY A 435 -9.36 -2.42 14.67
C GLY A 435 -8.10 -2.95 15.35
N GLY A 436 -8.18 -3.14 16.68
CA GLY A 436 -7.01 -3.50 17.49
C GLY A 436 -6.10 -2.29 17.75
N THR A 437 -4.88 -2.54 18.22
CA THR A 437 -3.89 -1.48 18.51
C THR A 437 -2.48 -1.85 18.08
N ASN A 438 -1.71 -0.84 17.65
CA ASN A 438 -0.27 -0.94 17.43
C ASN A 438 0.16 -2.08 16.49
N HIS A 439 -0.62 -2.44 15.46
CA HIS A 439 -0.20 -3.36 14.40
C HIS A 439 0.76 -2.69 13.41
N GLY A 440 1.66 -3.45 12.79
CA GLY A 440 2.68 -2.87 11.89
C GLY A 440 2.97 -3.74 10.68
N VAL A 441 3.11 -3.10 9.52
CA VAL A 441 3.69 -3.68 8.29
C VAL A 441 5.02 -3.00 8.05
N VAL A 442 6.11 -3.79 8.01
CA VAL A 442 7.48 -3.26 8.09
C VAL A 442 8.38 -3.93 7.06
N SER A 443 9.13 -3.15 6.28
CA SER A 443 10.12 -3.71 5.34
C SER A 443 9.53 -4.74 4.37
N CYS A 444 8.28 -4.54 3.94
CA CYS A 444 7.60 -5.45 3.02
C CYS A 444 7.60 -4.89 1.60
N ASP A 445 7.65 -5.81 0.65
CA ASP A 445 7.52 -5.56 -0.78
C ASP A 445 6.09 -5.97 -1.20
N VAL A 446 5.28 -5.05 -1.71
CA VAL A 446 3.86 -5.28 -2.04
C VAL A 446 3.58 -4.87 -3.49
N PHE A 447 3.42 -5.86 -4.37
CA PHE A 447 3.33 -5.65 -5.82
C PHE A 447 2.15 -6.36 -6.47
N GLU A 448 1.71 -5.89 -7.64
CA GLU A 448 0.74 -6.61 -8.49
C GLU A 448 -0.55 -7.01 -7.77
N THR A 449 -1.02 -6.16 -6.85
CA THR A 449 -2.28 -6.42 -6.14
C THR A 449 -3.45 -5.98 -7.02
N GLY A 450 -4.55 -6.74 -6.98
CA GLY A 450 -5.72 -6.46 -7.79
C GLY A 450 -6.48 -5.22 -7.34
N ASP A 451 -6.43 -4.91 -6.05
CA ASP A 451 -6.95 -3.67 -5.47
C ASP A 451 -5.80 -2.87 -4.82
N GLY A 452 -5.89 -2.51 -3.54
CA GLY A 452 -4.90 -1.64 -2.86
C GLY A 452 -3.66 -2.35 -2.32
N GLY A 453 -2.79 -1.59 -1.63
CA GLY A 453 -1.62 -2.10 -0.92
C GLY A 453 -1.96 -2.54 0.50
N VAL A 454 -1.76 -1.64 1.47
CA VAL A 454 -2.09 -1.86 2.89
C VAL A 454 -3.23 -0.94 3.32
N SER A 455 -4.24 -1.49 3.99
CA SER A 455 -5.30 -0.71 4.64
C SER A 455 -5.16 -0.77 6.16
N LEU A 456 -5.14 0.41 6.79
CA LEU A 456 -5.09 0.60 8.24
C LEU A 456 -6.40 1.24 8.72
N SER A 457 -7.17 0.53 9.54
CA SER A 457 -8.31 1.09 10.26
C SER A 457 -8.15 0.88 11.76
N GLY A 458 -8.10 1.95 12.56
CA GLY A 458 -7.91 1.85 14.00
C GLY A 458 -7.92 3.18 14.75
N GLY A 459 -8.06 3.09 16.08
CA GLY A 459 -8.32 4.26 16.93
C GLY A 459 -9.80 4.61 16.99
N ASP A 460 -10.15 5.60 17.81
CA ASP A 460 -11.53 5.97 18.09
C ASP A 460 -11.69 7.50 18.03
N ARG A 461 -12.49 7.96 17.06
CA ARG A 461 -12.81 9.37 16.88
C ARG A 461 -13.74 9.95 17.94
N GLN A 462 -14.48 9.13 18.69
CA GLN A 462 -15.32 9.61 19.78
C GLN A 462 -14.47 9.98 21.01
N THR A 463 -13.31 9.37 21.17
CA THR A 463 -12.41 9.63 22.31
C THR A 463 -11.08 10.26 21.91
N LEU A 464 -10.80 10.37 20.60
CA LEU A 464 -9.49 10.68 20.04
C LEU A 464 -8.38 9.72 20.52
N THR A 465 -8.77 8.49 20.88
CA THR A 465 -7.80 7.45 21.27
C THR A 465 -7.07 6.95 20.03
N PRO A 466 -5.73 6.97 19.99
CA PRO A 466 -4.97 6.54 18.83
C PRO A 466 -4.97 5.01 18.66
N GLY A 467 -5.04 4.55 17.41
CA GLY A 467 -4.87 3.13 17.06
C GLY A 467 -3.41 2.70 16.97
N GLY A 468 -2.50 3.63 16.64
CA GLY A 468 -1.06 3.39 16.61
C GLY A 468 -0.59 2.41 15.52
N HIS A 469 -1.43 2.10 14.52
CA HIS A 469 -0.99 1.25 13.40
C HIS A 469 -0.02 1.98 12.49
N PHE A 470 0.88 1.24 11.86
CA PHE A 470 1.87 1.84 10.98
C PHE A 470 2.27 0.97 9.79
N VAL A 471 2.58 1.65 8.69
CA VAL A 471 3.29 1.10 7.53
C VAL A 471 4.62 1.83 7.42
N GLU A 472 5.71 1.07 7.55
CA GLU A 472 7.05 1.66 7.62
C GLU A 472 8.04 0.92 6.74
N ASN A 473 8.87 1.67 6.02
CA ASN A 473 9.96 1.12 5.23
C ASN A 473 9.50 0.09 4.17
N CYS A 474 8.31 0.27 3.59
CA CYS A 474 7.76 -0.66 2.60
C CYS A 474 7.91 -0.14 1.17
N HIS A 475 7.89 -1.06 0.20
CA HIS A 475 7.95 -0.75 -1.22
C HIS A 475 6.66 -1.22 -1.90
N PHE A 476 6.00 -0.26 -2.54
CA PHE A 476 4.76 -0.45 -3.27
C PHE A 476 4.98 -0.13 -4.75
N GLN A 477 4.55 -1.06 -5.61
CA GLN A 477 4.56 -0.89 -7.06
C GLN A 477 3.39 -1.62 -7.74
N ARG A 478 2.74 -1.00 -8.74
CA ARG A 478 1.74 -1.64 -9.64
C ARG A 478 0.59 -2.34 -8.89
N GLN A 479 -0.09 -1.61 -8.02
CA GLN A 479 -1.38 -2.06 -7.47
C GLN A 479 -2.55 -1.62 -8.37
N GLY A 480 -3.75 -2.10 -8.08
CA GLY A 480 -4.97 -1.68 -8.78
C GLY A 480 -5.21 -2.35 -10.13
N ARG A 481 -4.81 -3.62 -10.31
CA ARG A 481 -5.00 -4.33 -11.59
C ARG A 481 -6.49 -4.48 -11.98
N TRP A 482 -7.37 -4.61 -10.99
CA TRP A 482 -8.83 -4.74 -11.17
C TRP A 482 -9.55 -3.41 -10.94
N SER A 483 -9.39 -2.84 -9.74
CA SER A 483 -9.97 -1.53 -9.43
C SER A 483 -8.90 -0.47 -9.64
N ARG A 484 -9.13 0.54 -10.49
CA ARG A 484 -8.12 1.56 -10.80
C ARG A 484 -8.18 2.75 -9.85
N CYS A 485 -9.37 3.13 -9.38
CA CYS A 485 -9.58 4.31 -8.54
C CYS A 485 -9.78 3.96 -7.06
N TYR A 486 -9.37 4.85 -6.17
CA TYR A 486 -9.49 4.77 -4.70
C TYR A 486 -8.94 3.47 -4.08
N VAL A 487 -7.86 2.94 -4.66
CA VAL A 487 -7.13 1.77 -4.17
C VAL A 487 -5.69 2.11 -3.76
N PRO A 488 -5.49 2.91 -2.70
CA PRO A 488 -4.18 3.44 -2.37
C PRO A 488 -3.15 2.35 -2.06
N ALA A 489 -1.87 2.68 -2.22
CA ALA A 489 -0.79 1.88 -1.66
C ALA A 489 -0.88 1.82 -0.13
N VAL A 490 -1.25 2.93 0.52
CA VAL A 490 -1.55 2.98 1.97
C VAL A 490 -2.88 3.71 2.22
N GLY A 491 -3.90 2.98 2.68
CA GLY A 491 -5.15 3.53 3.18
C GLY A 491 -5.12 3.69 4.70
N MET A 492 -5.55 4.84 5.22
CA MET A 492 -5.53 5.15 6.65
C MET A 492 -6.88 5.69 7.12
N ASN A 493 -7.51 5.04 8.10
CA ASN A 493 -8.78 5.48 8.66
C ASN A 493 -8.78 5.41 10.19
N GLY A 494 -9.02 6.53 10.85
CA GLY A 494 -9.26 6.58 12.30
C GLY A 494 -8.40 7.62 13.01
N VAL A 495 -7.62 7.23 14.02
CA VAL A 495 -6.84 8.19 14.84
C VAL A 495 -5.43 7.69 15.07
N GLY A 496 -4.42 8.56 14.89
CA GLY A 496 -3.04 8.28 15.34
C GLY A 496 -2.35 7.15 14.57
N LEU A 497 -2.55 7.10 13.25
CA LEU A 497 -1.91 6.11 12.35
C LEU A 497 -0.70 6.73 11.63
N ARG A 498 0.25 5.89 11.19
CA ARG A 498 1.51 6.36 10.57
C ARG A 498 1.86 5.67 9.25
N ALA A 499 2.30 6.46 8.27
CA ALA A 499 2.94 5.98 7.05
C ALA A 499 4.30 6.65 6.88
N SER A 500 5.40 5.89 7.04
CA SER A 500 6.75 6.47 7.05
C SER A 500 7.80 5.69 6.28
N HIS A 501 8.75 6.41 5.65
CA HIS A 501 9.88 5.78 4.95
C HIS A 501 9.48 4.83 3.82
N ASN A 502 8.32 4.99 3.21
CA ASN A 502 7.88 4.10 2.13
C ASN A 502 8.36 4.60 0.77
N LEU A 503 8.56 3.67 -0.16
CA LEU A 503 8.74 3.91 -1.58
C LEU A 503 7.45 3.52 -2.31
N ILE A 504 6.79 4.44 -2.98
CA ILE A 504 5.52 4.19 -3.67
C ILE A 504 5.63 4.70 -5.11
N HIS A 505 5.49 3.82 -6.09
CA HIS A 505 5.52 4.23 -7.48
C HIS A 505 4.78 3.31 -8.45
N ASP A 506 4.65 3.77 -9.69
CA ASP A 506 3.96 3.09 -10.79
C ASP A 506 2.55 2.63 -10.36
N HIS A 507 1.76 3.59 -9.88
CA HIS A 507 0.45 3.35 -9.30
C HIS A 507 -0.64 4.11 -10.09
N PRO A 508 -1.78 3.49 -10.44
CA PRO A 508 -2.77 4.11 -11.32
C PRO A 508 -3.46 5.34 -10.70
N HIS A 509 -3.52 5.43 -9.37
CA HIS A 509 -4.26 6.46 -8.63
C HIS A 509 -3.44 7.08 -7.48
N CYS A 510 -4.03 7.30 -6.29
CA CYS A 510 -3.36 7.92 -5.15
C CYS A 510 -2.39 6.97 -4.43
N ALA A 511 -1.30 7.50 -3.87
CA ALA A 511 -0.37 6.70 -3.07
C ALA A 511 -0.90 6.48 -1.66
N ILE A 512 -1.31 7.56 -1.00
CA ILE A 512 -1.79 7.55 0.39
C ILE A 512 -3.15 8.24 0.44
N LEU A 513 -4.18 7.54 0.91
CA LEU A 513 -5.52 8.09 1.16
C LEU A 513 -5.81 7.99 2.65
N PHE A 514 -6.19 9.10 3.28
CA PHE A 514 -6.44 9.12 4.72
C PHE A 514 -7.74 9.82 5.13
N THR A 515 -8.33 9.35 6.22
CA THR A 515 -9.50 9.95 6.89
C THR A 515 -9.34 9.88 8.41
N GLY A 516 -9.65 10.97 9.10
CA GLY A 516 -9.59 11.04 10.56
C GLY A 516 -8.51 11.99 11.09
N ASN A 517 -7.90 11.62 12.23
CA ASN A 517 -7.24 12.57 13.13
C ASN A 517 -5.83 12.14 13.53
N ASP A 518 -4.98 13.12 13.82
CA ASP A 518 -3.65 12.92 14.40
C ASP A 518 -2.75 11.92 13.63
N HIS A 519 -2.96 11.78 12.31
CA HIS A 519 -2.12 10.93 11.46
C HIS A 519 -0.75 11.56 11.19
N LEU A 520 0.26 10.72 10.98
CA LEU A 520 1.61 11.13 10.61
C LEU A 520 2.03 10.46 9.29
N ILE A 521 2.29 11.27 8.28
CA ILE A 521 2.74 10.84 6.96
C ILE A 521 4.10 11.52 6.69
N GLU A 522 5.19 10.76 6.80
CA GLU A 522 6.53 11.36 6.77
C GLU A 522 7.61 10.55 6.06
N PHE A 523 8.56 11.24 5.44
CA PHE A 523 9.74 10.62 4.82
C PHE A 523 9.41 9.60 3.73
N ASN A 524 8.25 9.68 3.08
CA ASN A 524 7.93 8.81 1.95
C ASN A 524 8.51 9.38 0.64
N ASP A 525 8.94 8.50 -0.26
CA ASP A 525 9.35 8.79 -1.63
C ASP A 525 8.25 8.28 -2.58
N ILE A 526 7.58 9.20 -3.27
CA ILE A 526 6.37 8.94 -4.05
C ILE A 526 6.54 9.51 -5.46
N TYR A 527 6.47 8.66 -6.49
CA TYR A 527 6.57 9.10 -7.89
C TYR A 527 5.82 8.21 -8.85
N HIS A 528 5.58 8.67 -10.09
CA HIS A 528 4.82 7.90 -11.09
C HIS A 528 3.48 7.39 -10.55
N ILE A 529 2.73 8.28 -9.91
CA ILE A 529 1.36 8.01 -9.43
C ILE A 529 0.35 8.69 -10.35
N ALA A 530 -0.95 8.38 -10.18
CA ALA A 530 -2.01 8.89 -11.05
C ALA A 530 -1.79 8.58 -12.54
N LEU A 531 -1.17 7.43 -12.86
CA LEU A 531 -0.80 7.08 -14.24
C LEU A 531 -2.00 6.83 -15.15
N GLU A 532 -3.16 6.51 -14.58
CA GLU A 532 -4.37 6.19 -15.32
C GLU A 532 -5.60 6.96 -14.85
N THR A 533 -5.47 7.92 -13.94
CA THR A 533 -6.64 8.58 -13.31
C THR A 533 -6.42 10.09 -13.21
N GLY A 534 -7.52 10.82 -13.03
CA GLY A 534 -7.53 12.27 -12.82
C GLY A 534 -8.29 12.62 -11.55
N ASP A 535 -8.19 13.88 -11.13
CA ASP A 535 -8.81 14.37 -9.88
C ASP A 535 -8.39 13.54 -8.67
N VAL A 536 -7.07 13.51 -8.44
CA VAL A 536 -6.42 12.60 -7.50
C VAL A 536 -5.14 13.21 -6.93
N GLY A 537 -4.88 12.94 -5.65
CA GLY A 537 -3.65 13.37 -4.95
C GLY A 537 -2.68 12.22 -4.75
N ALA A 538 -1.37 12.47 -4.76
CA ALA A 538 -0.38 11.51 -4.26
C ALA A 538 -0.68 11.21 -2.78
N ILE A 539 -0.92 12.25 -1.99
CA ILE A 539 -1.47 12.17 -0.64
C ILE A 539 -2.82 12.88 -0.63
N TYR A 540 -3.90 12.16 -0.32
CA TYR A 540 -5.28 12.61 -0.55
C TYR A 540 -6.14 12.45 0.72
N THR A 541 -6.96 13.47 1.04
CA THR A 541 -8.08 13.42 1.99
C THR A 541 -9.18 14.42 1.57
N GLY A 542 -10.39 14.30 2.14
CA GLY A 542 -11.48 15.23 1.85
C GLY A 542 -12.69 15.15 2.80
N ARG A 543 -13.57 16.16 2.74
CA ARG A 543 -14.94 16.17 3.30
C ARG A 543 -15.10 16.02 4.83
N ASP A 544 -14.25 16.61 5.66
CA ASP A 544 -14.54 16.73 7.11
C ASP A 544 -13.76 17.87 7.80
N TYR A 545 -14.47 18.84 8.38
CA TYR A 545 -13.86 19.95 9.13
C TYR A 545 -13.13 19.50 10.40
N SER A 546 -13.44 18.30 10.89
CA SER A 546 -12.88 17.74 12.11
C SER A 546 -11.66 16.85 11.89
N PHE A 547 -11.22 16.59 10.65
CA PHE A 547 -9.99 15.83 10.32
C PHE A 547 -8.70 16.62 10.62
N ARG A 548 -8.48 16.90 11.90
CA ARG A 548 -7.44 17.81 12.38
C ARG A 548 -6.29 17.09 13.10
N GLY A 549 -5.16 17.78 13.19
CA GLY A 549 -3.95 17.29 13.85
C GLY A 549 -3.10 16.37 12.97
N ASN A 550 -3.51 16.18 11.72
CA ASN A 550 -2.75 15.42 10.73
C ASN A 550 -1.50 16.19 10.30
N ARG A 551 -0.42 15.45 10.02
CA ARG A 551 0.89 16.02 9.65
C ARG A 551 1.45 15.27 8.44
N ILE A 552 1.68 16.02 7.36
CA ILE A 552 2.35 15.57 6.15
C ILE A 552 3.70 16.29 6.08
N ARG A 553 4.80 15.59 6.38
CA ARG A 553 6.10 16.24 6.48
C ARG A 553 7.26 15.47 5.86
N HIS A 554 8.20 16.20 5.28
CA HIS A 554 9.45 15.62 4.78
C HIS A 554 9.25 14.49 3.77
N ASN A 555 8.18 14.53 2.97
CA ASN A 555 8.01 13.60 1.86
C ASN A 555 8.66 14.18 0.59
N TYR A 556 9.09 13.31 -0.31
CA TYR A 556 9.51 13.68 -1.66
C TYR A 556 8.47 13.15 -2.65
N ILE A 557 7.74 14.06 -3.29
CA ILE A 557 6.68 13.76 -4.25
C ILE A 557 7.13 14.29 -5.60
N HIS A 558 7.30 13.42 -6.58
CA HIS A 558 7.89 13.82 -7.85
C HIS A 558 7.37 13.06 -9.06
N GLU A 559 7.46 13.69 -10.23
CA GLU A 559 7.17 13.05 -11.53
C GLU A 559 5.80 12.36 -11.52
N THR A 560 4.75 13.09 -11.16
CA THR A 560 3.38 12.55 -11.12
C THR A 560 2.76 12.52 -12.51
N GLY A 561 1.84 11.57 -12.73
CA GLY A 561 1.00 11.52 -13.92
C GLY A 561 -0.20 12.46 -13.82
N GLY A 562 -1.36 11.97 -14.26
CA GLY A 562 -2.62 12.70 -14.25
C GLY A 562 -3.21 12.79 -15.65
N VAL A 563 -4.45 12.32 -15.78
CA VAL A 563 -5.29 12.52 -16.97
C VAL A 563 -6.41 13.50 -16.67
N GLY A 564 -7.10 14.00 -17.70
CA GLY A 564 -8.27 14.86 -17.52
C GLY A 564 -7.95 16.09 -16.66
N MET A 565 -8.54 16.17 -15.46
CA MET A 565 -8.31 17.24 -14.48
C MET A 565 -6.92 17.24 -13.84
N GLY A 566 -6.05 16.29 -14.21
CA GLY A 566 -4.68 16.24 -13.72
C GLY A 566 -4.53 15.50 -12.40
N SER A 567 -3.37 15.70 -11.76
CA SER A 567 -3.05 15.12 -10.46
C SER A 567 -2.48 16.17 -9.52
N VAL A 568 -2.57 15.89 -8.23
CA VAL A 568 -2.12 16.76 -7.16
C VAL A 568 -1.03 16.05 -6.35
N GLY A 569 -0.04 16.77 -5.80
CA GLY A 569 0.90 16.22 -4.84
C GLY A 569 0.22 15.94 -3.50
N VAL A 570 -0.18 17.00 -2.80
CA VAL A 570 -1.00 16.94 -1.57
C VAL A 570 -2.36 17.56 -1.83
N TYR A 571 -3.40 16.72 -1.83
CA TYR A 571 -4.77 17.10 -2.17
C TYR A 571 -5.63 17.20 -0.91
N MET A 572 -5.87 18.44 -0.44
CA MET A 572 -6.83 18.75 0.63
C MET A 572 -8.17 19.11 -0.02
N ASP A 573 -8.93 18.08 -0.37
CA ASP A 573 -10.14 18.22 -1.17
C ASP A 573 -11.36 18.57 -0.31
N ASP A 574 -12.39 19.12 -0.96
CA ASP A 574 -13.74 19.25 -0.42
C ASP A 574 -13.83 19.72 1.04
N CYS A 575 -13.28 20.90 1.29
CA CYS A 575 -13.37 21.62 2.56
C CYS A 575 -12.83 20.87 3.79
N VAL A 576 -12.01 19.83 3.61
CA VAL A 576 -11.25 19.23 4.72
C VAL A 576 -10.34 20.29 5.36
N SER A 577 -10.05 20.19 6.66
CA SER A 577 -9.40 21.27 7.40
C SER A 577 -8.36 20.82 8.41
N GLY A 578 -7.38 21.68 8.70
CA GLY A 578 -6.53 21.58 9.88
C GLY A 578 -5.37 20.58 9.77
N THR A 579 -4.87 20.37 8.57
CA THR A 579 -3.66 19.56 8.31
C THR A 579 -2.42 20.45 8.17
N GLU A 580 -1.32 20.04 8.81
CA GLU A 580 0.02 20.62 8.62
C GLU A 580 0.73 19.93 7.45
N VAL A 581 1.22 20.73 6.50
CA VAL A 581 2.01 20.31 5.33
C VAL A 581 3.36 21.01 5.42
N PHE A 582 4.36 20.31 5.96
CA PHE A 582 5.61 20.92 6.39
C PHE A 582 6.86 20.28 5.77
N GLY A 583 7.74 21.07 5.15
CA GLY A 583 9.07 20.58 4.80
C GLY A 583 9.08 19.47 3.76
N ASN A 584 8.07 19.38 2.90
CA ASN A 584 8.02 18.42 1.79
C ASN A 584 8.73 19.00 0.56
N VAL A 585 9.21 18.11 -0.31
CA VAL A 585 9.80 18.47 -1.61
C VAL A 585 8.88 17.97 -2.71
N PHE A 586 8.47 18.88 -3.60
CA PHE A 586 7.67 18.61 -4.79
C PHE A 586 8.52 18.92 -6.02
N HIS A 587 8.60 17.98 -6.96
CA HIS A 587 9.40 18.15 -8.17
C HIS A 587 8.69 17.57 -9.41
N LYS A 588 8.40 18.39 -10.43
CA LYS A 588 7.62 17.94 -11.62
C LYS A 588 6.30 17.27 -11.25
N VAL A 589 5.59 17.89 -10.33
CA VAL A 589 4.22 17.52 -9.97
C VAL A 589 3.30 18.45 -10.74
N HIS A 590 2.24 17.93 -11.36
CA HIS A 590 1.28 18.75 -12.12
C HIS A 590 0.78 19.92 -11.25
N LEU A 591 -0.01 19.66 -10.21
CA LEU A 591 -0.34 20.64 -9.16
C LEU A 591 0.24 20.18 -7.82
N ALA A 592 1.10 20.95 -7.16
CA ALA A 592 1.81 20.41 -5.99
C ALA A 592 0.99 20.36 -4.68
N MET A 593 0.41 21.48 -4.26
CA MET A 593 -0.41 21.57 -3.05
C MET A 593 -1.76 22.20 -3.38
N PHE A 594 -2.86 21.50 -3.09
CA PHE A 594 -4.20 22.03 -3.30
C PHE A 594 -4.97 22.23 -1.98
N ILE A 595 -5.57 23.40 -1.81
CA ILE A 595 -6.52 23.73 -0.73
C ILE A 595 -7.92 23.93 -1.34
N GLY A 596 -8.72 22.88 -1.41
CA GLY A 596 -10.07 22.91 -1.98
C GLY A 596 -11.11 23.40 -0.97
N GLY A 597 -11.16 24.71 -0.69
CA GLY A 597 -12.15 25.32 0.19
C GLY A 597 -11.95 25.05 1.68
N GLY A 598 -10.93 24.27 2.02
CA GLY A 598 -10.54 23.91 3.38
C GLY A 598 -10.11 25.09 4.23
N ARG A 599 -9.97 24.86 5.53
CA ARG A 599 -9.62 25.89 6.54
C ARG A 599 -8.47 25.44 7.43
N ASP A 600 -7.77 26.42 8.00
CA ASP A 600 -6.77 26.22 9.05
C ASP A 600 -5.59 25.28 8.69
N HIS A 601 -5.26 25.14 7.40
CA HIS A 601 -4.06 24.43 6.99
C HIS A 601 -2.80 25.24 7.26
N ARG A 602 -1.69 24.54 7.52
CA ARG A 602 -0.35 25.12 7.64
C ARG A 602 0.52 24.58 6.51
N VAL A 603 0.62 25.31 5.40
CA VAL A 603 1.49 24.98 4.26
C VAL A 603 2.80 25.73 4.41
N GLU A 604 3.77 25.11 5.06
CA GLU A 604 4.98 25.80 5.50
C GLU A 604 6.28 25.07 5.20
N ASN A 605 7.34 25.82 4.92
CA ASN A 605 8.67 25.24 4.74
C ASN A 605 8.81 24.22 3.59
N ASN A 606 7.87 24.20 2.64
CA ASN A 606 7.91 23.27 1.52
C ASN A 606 8.77 23.83 0.38
N LEU A 607 9.34 22.93 -0.41
CA LEU A 607 10.12 23.24 -1.60
C LEU A 607 9.38 22.74 -2.84
N PHE A 608 9.13 23.63 -3.78
CA PHE A 608 8.44 23.35 -5.04
C PHE A 608 9.38 23.65 -6.21
N VAL A 609 9.61 22.67 -7.07
CA VAL A 609 10.49 22.78 -8.24
C VAL A 609 9.75 22.27 -9.47
N ASP A 610 9.59 23.11 -10.48
CA ASP A 610 8.93 22.76 -11.74
C ASP A 610 7.50 22.19 -11.54
N CYS A 611 6.70 22.85 -10.69
CA CYS A 611 5.28 22.55 -10.48
C CYS A 611 4.38 23.63 -11.12
N ASP A 612 3.16 23.25 -11.55
CA ASP A 612 2.24 24.14 -12.27
C ASP A 612 0.77 24.02 -11.78
N PRO A 613 0.35 24.82 -10.78
CA PRO A 613 1.19 25.67 -9.91
C PRO A 613 1.78 24.90 -8.71
N ALA A 614 2.66 25.57 -7.97
CA ALA A 614 3.16 25.09 -6.68
C ALA A 614 2.05 25.02 -5.60
N VAL A 615 1.20 26.04 -5.53
CA VAL A 615 0.04 26.06 -4.65
C VAL A 615 -1.19 26.53 -5.43
N ASP A 616 -2.29 25.82 -5.28
CA ASP A 616 -3.60 26.27 -5.75
C ASP A 616 -4.60 26.16 -4.59
N ALA A 617 -5.51 27.12 -4.54
CA ALA A 617 -6.49 27.24 -3.48
C ALA A 617 -7.81 27.77 -4.02
N ASP A 618 -8.92 27.27 -3.47
CA ASP A 618 -10.25 27.74 -3.83
C ASP A 618 -11.12 28.06 -2.60
N GLY A 619 -12.27 28.67 -2.88
CA GLY A 619 -13.31 28.98 -1.91
C GLY A 619 -14.60 28.20 -2.18
N ARG A 620 -14.54 26.94 -2.64
CA ARG A 620 -15.73 26.16 -3.04
C ARG A 620 -16.81 26.05 -1.96
N GLY A 621 -16.43 26.18 -0.69
CA GLY A 621 -17.37 26.23 0.43
C GLY A 621 -18.32 27.45 0.42
N LEU A 622 -18.09 28.43 -0.46
CA LEU A 622 -18.94 29.60 -0.70
C LEU A 622 -19.85 29.47 -1.94
N ASP A 623 -19.71 28.40 -2.70
CA ASP A 623 -20.48 28.22 -3.94
C ASP A 623 -21.96 27.97 -3.61
N PRO A 624 -22.90 28.77 -4.15
CA PRO A 624 -24.32 28.65 -3.86
C PRO A 624 -25.01 27.49 -4.61
N SER A 625 -24.32 26.86 -5.56
CA SER A 625 -24.87 25.76 -6.35
C SER A 625 -25.23 24.57 -5.45
N PRO A 626 -26.33 23.84 -5.73
CA PRO A 626 -26.83 22.82 -4.82
C PRO A 626 -25.79 21.78 -4.38
N VAL A 627 -24.96 21.27 -5.30
CA VAL A 627 -23.90 20.28 -4.99
C VAL A 627 -22.96 20.77 -3.89
N TRP A 628 -22.40 21.97 -4.04
CA TRP A 628 -21.41 22.52 -3.11
C TRP A 628 -22.06 23.05 -1.84
N ARG A 629 -23.21 23.71 -1.97
CA ARG A 629 -23.99 24.19 -0.83
C ARG A 629 -24.45 23.04 0.06
N ASP A 630 -24.94 21.94 -0.51
CA ASP A 630 -25.40 20.78 0.25
C ASP A 630 -24.22 20.01 0.87
N MET A 631 -23.07 19.98 0.18
CA MET A 631 -21.82 19.47 0.78
C MET A 631 -21.53 20.19 2.08
N VAL A 632 -21.48 21.53 2.10
CA VAL A 632 -21.15 22.27 3.33
C VAL A 632 -22.31 22.37 4.33
N ASP A 633 -23.55 22.62 3.90
CA ASP A 633 -24.66 22.87 4.83
C ASP A 633 -25.23 21.57 5.43
N THR A 634 -25.17 20.48 4.67
CA THR A 634 -25.73 19.18 5.06
C THR A 634 -24.64 18.19 5.44
N TYR A 635 -23.76 17.81 4.50
CA TYR A 635 -22.81 16.73 4.73
C TYR A 635 -21.77 17.09 5.80
N MET A 636 -21.07 18.21 5.63
CA MET A 636 -20.01 18.66 6.55
C MET A 636 -20.56 18.97 7.94
N ARG A 637 -21.74 19.60 8.02
CA ARG A 637 -22.44 19.85 9.28
C ARG A 637 -22.74 18.55 10.04
N ARG A 638 -23.18 17.50 9.33
CA ARG A 638 -23.41 16.18 9.92
C ARG A 638 -22.11 15.55 10.42
N GLN A 639 -21.00 15.65 9.67
CA GLN A 639 -19.71 15.13 10.14
C GLN A 639 -19.25 15.84 11.42
N LEU A 640 -19.36 17.17 11.46
CA LEU A 640 -18.99 17.95 12.63
C LEU A 640 -19.86 17.63 13.86
N ALA A 641 -21.15 17.37 13.66
CA ALA A 641 -22.06 16.96 14.73
C ALA A 641 -21.84 15.51 15.21
N ALA A 642 -21.17 14.66 14.41
CA ALA A 642 -20.91 13.27 14.74
C ALA A 642 -19.75 13.06 15.71
N VAL A 643 -18.99 14.12 16.06
CA VAL A 643 -17.86 14.07 16.98
C VAL A 643 -18.12 14.86 18.28
N PRO A 644 -17.53 14.48 19.42
CA PRO A 644 -17.77 15.21 20.68
C PRO A 644 -17.17 16.62 20.67
N SER A 645 -18.03 17.61 20.47
CA SER A 645 -17.67 19.02 20.27
C SER A 645 -16.72 19.58 21.35
N ALA A 646 -16.97 19.30 22.64
CA ALA A 646 -16.12 19.79 23.73
C ALA A 646 -14.68 19.25 23.61
N LEU A 647 -14.53 17.93 23.44
CA LEU A 647 -13.23 17.27 23.26
C LEU A 647 -12.49 17.82 22.05
N TYR A 648 -13.17 17.94 20.91
CA TYR A 648 -12.55 18.40 19.67
C TYR A 648 -12.17 19.89 19.73
N ARG A 649 -12.93 20.74 20.41
CA ARG A 649 -12.60 22.17 20.58
C ARG A 649 -11.50 22.42 21.60
N GLU A 650 -11.34 21.51 22.56
CA GLU A 650 -10.19 21.53 23.46
C GLU A 650 -8.92 21.09 22.72
N ARG A 651 -8.98 19.98 21.99
CA ARG A 651 -7.84 19.44 21.22
C ARG A 651 -7.47 20.33 20.02
N TYR A 652 -8.46 20.86 19.32
CA TYR A 652 -8.32 21.65 18.09
C TYR A 652 -9.06 23.00 18.20
N PRO A 653 -8.48 24.00 18.89
CA PRO A 653 -9.15 25.26 19.18
C PRO A 653 -9.66 26.05 17.96
N ALA A 654 -9.02 25.87 16.80
CA ALA A 654 -9.42 26.53 15.54
C ALA A 654 -10.85 26.17 15.08
N LEU A 655 -11.41 25.03 15.52
CA LEU A 655 -12.81 24.66 15.24
C LEU A 655 -13.83 25.67 15.78
N LYS A 656 -13.47 26.47 16.80
CA LYS A 656 -14.34 27.52 17.32
C LYS A 656 -14.65 28.60 16.28
N SER A 657 -13.81 28.79 15.27
CA SER A 657 -14.04 29.76 14.19
C SER A 657 -15.28 29.42 13.35
N LEU A 658 -15.69 28.15 13.29
CA LEU A 658 -16.89 27.72 12.55
C LEU A 658 -18.19 28.26 13.16
N ASP A 659 -18.17 28.72 14.43
CA ASP A 659 -19.34 29.28 15.10
C ASP A 659 -19.89 30.52 14.38
N ALA A 660 -19.02 31.26 13.69
CA ALA A 660 -19.42 32.42 12.89
C ALA A 660 -20.31 32.05 11.69
N TYR A 661 -20.21 30.80 11.19
CA TYR A 661 -20.93 30.33 9.99
C TYR A 661 -22.03 29.33 10.30
N TYR A 662 -21.91 28.58 11.40
CA TYR A 662 -22.88 27.57 11.79
C TYR A 662 -23.66 27.91 13.06
N GLY A 663 -23.22 28.88 13.84
CA GLY A 663 -23.66 29.12 15.22
C GLY A 663 -22.85 28.27 16.22
N PRO A 664 -22.76 28.71 17.49
CA PRO A 664 -22.04 27.96 18.52
C PRO A 664 -22.77 26.66 18.89
N PRO A 665 -22.07 25.61 19.37
CA PRO A 665 -22.69 24.38 19.82
C PRO A 665 -23.72 24.63 20.93
N GLY A 666 -24.94 24.11 20.76
CA GLY A 666 -26.04 24.33 21.70
C GLY A 666 -26.68 25.73 21.62
N GLY A 667 -26.18 26.62 20.76
CA GLY A 667 -26.77 27.92 20.48
C GLY A 667 -27.62 27.94 19.20
N PRO A 668 -28.08 29.13 18.78
CA PRO A 668 -28.87 29.28 17.56
C PRO A 668 -28.02 28.93 16.33
N ALA A 669 -28.52 28.01 15.50
CA ALA A 669 -27.86 27.60 14.27
C ALA A 669 -28.09 28.61 13.13
N VAL A 670 -27.07 28.82 12.30
CA VAL A 670 -27.17 29.58 11.05
C VAL A 670 -27.51 28.61 9.92
N VAL A 671 -28.72 28.73 9.37
CA VAL A 671 -29.31 27.79 8.39
C VAL A 671 -30.15 28.53 7.34
N GLY A 672 -30.60 27.81 6.31
CA GLY A 672 -31.55 28.32 5.32
C GLY A 672 -31.01 29.53 4.56
N ALA A 673 -31.82 30.58 4.41
CA ALA A 673 -31.41 31.79 3.69
C ALA A 673 -30.28 32.57 4.38
N ALA A 674 -30.11 32.39 5.69
CA ALA A 674 -29.05 33.06 6.47
C ALA A 674 -27.68 32.38 6.27
N PHE A 675 -27.65 31.10 5.93
CA PHE A 675 -26.41 30.38 5.63
C PHE A 675 -25.89 30.77 4.24
N LYS A 676 -24.66 31.26 4.17
CA LYS A 676 -24.00 31.78 2.96
C LYS A 676 -22.77 30.98 2.53
N GLY A 677 -22.58 29.79 3.09
CA GLY A 677 -21.37 29.01 2.91
C GLY A 677 -20.33 29.26 4.00
N VAL A 678 -19.19 28.59 3.86
CA VAL A 678 -18.05 28.64 4.79
C VAL A 678 -16.80 29.01 3.98
N PRO A 679 -16.14 30.15 4.25
CA PRO A 679 -14.95 30.58 3.49
C PRO A 679 -13.70 29.77 3.89
N PRO A 680 -12.62 29.77 3.08
CA PRO A 680 -11.39 29.03 3.34
C PRO A 680 -10.40 29.81 4.23
N GLU A 681 -10.84 30.34 5.37
CA GLU A 681 -9.97 31.19 6.21
C GLU A 681 -9.08 30.37 7.16
N GLY A 682 -8.14 31.06 7.82
CA GLY A 682 -7.21 30.48 8.80
C GLY A 682 -6.06 29.69 8.16
N ASN A 683 -6.07 29.52 6.84
CA ASN A 683 -4.98 28.92 6.08
C ASN A 683 -3.75 29.83 6.08
N VAL A 684 -2.59 29.24 6.34
CA VAL A 684 -1.31 29.94 6.29
C VAL A 684 -0.37 29.26 5.30
N ILE A 685 0.12 30.04 4.34
CA ILE A 685 1.06 29.63 3.29
C ILE A 685 2.33 30.46 3.51
N ALA A 686 3.30 29.89 4.22
CA ALA A 686 4.45 30.68 4.66
C ALA A 686 5.79 29.96 4.64
N ARG A 687 6.86 30.73 4.39
CA ARG A 687 8.24 30.21 4.43
C ARG A 687 8.46 29.06 3.45
N ASN A 688 7.80 29.05 2.31
CA ASN A 688 8.03 28.09 1.25
C ASN A 688 9.04 28.62 0.23
N VAL A 689 9.66 27.72 -0.52
CA VAL A 689 10.48 28.06 -1.68
C VAL A 689 9.83 27.51 -2.93
N CYS A 690 9.66 28.35 -3.95
CA CYS A 690 9.16 27.97 -5.25
C CYS A 690 10.13 28.40 -6.35
N VAL A 691 10.52 27.43 -7.16
CA VAL A 691 11.23 27.63 -8.43
C VAL A 691 10.27 27.23 -9.54
N GLY A 692 9.55 28.21 -10.09
CA GLY A 692 8.48 27.97 -11.06
C GLY A 692 7.21 28.79 -10.79
N LYS A 693 6.06 28.25 -11.18
CA LYS A 693 4.76 28.90 -11.02
C LYS A 693 4.29 28.80 -9.57
N TRP A 694 3.92 29.92 -8.97
CA TRP A 694 3.73 30.02 -7.53
C TRP A 694 2.32 29.66 -7.04
N LEU A 695 1.42 30.65 -6.95
CA LEU A 695 0.15 30.55 -6.26
C LEU A 695 -0.98 30.98 -7.18
N GLU A 696 -1.98 30.13 -7.31
CA GLU A 696 -3.28 30.47 -7.90
C GLU A 696 -4.37 30.43 -6.82
N VAL A 697 -5.31 31.37 -6.91
CA VAL A 697 -6.50 31.38 -6.07
C VAL A 697 -7.70 31.49 -6.98
N GLY A 698 -8.46 30.40 -7.09
CA GLY A 698 -9.58 30.24 -7.99
C GLY A 698 -10.93 30.13 -7.28
N TRP A 699 -11.97 29.94 -8.09
CA TRP A 699 -13.31 29.48 -7.71
C TRP A 699 -13.84 29.98 -6.34
N HIS A 700 -14.48 31.16 -6.36
CA HIS A 700 -14.99 31.89 -5.19
C HIS A 700 -13.95 32.27 -4.12
N GLY A 701 -12.74 31.72 -4.17
CA GLY A 701 -11.61 32.11 -3.35
C GLY A 701 -11.09 33.49 -3.74
N LYS A 702 -10.49 34.18 -2.78
CA LYS A 702 -9.77 35.42 -3.03
C LYS A 702 -8.46 35.45 -2.26
N PRO A 703 -7.39 36.07 -2.78
CA PRO A 703 -6.09 36.07 -2.11
C PRO A 703 -6.11 36.56 -0.67
N GLU A 704 -7.00 37.51 -0.32
CA GLU A 704 -7.10 38.06 1.04
C GLU A 704 -7.69 37.09 2.08
N MET A 705 -8.28 35.96 1.64
CA MET A 705 -8.76 34.91 2.52
C MET A 705 -7.63 34.02 3.07
N PHE A 706 -6.42 34.15 2.51
CA PHE A 706 -5.25 33.32 2.84
C PHE A 706 -4.13 34.18 3.43
N GLU A 707 -3.49 33.72 4.51
CA GLU A 707 -2.28 34.36 5.04
C GLU A 707 -1.06 33.89 4.23
N VAL A 708 -0.65 34.68 3.24
CA VAL A 708 0.53 34.39 2.39
C VAL A 708 1.68 35.32 2.78
N ARG A 709 2.78 34.77 3.32
CA ARG A 709 3.94 35.57 3.74
C ARG A 709 5.25 34.81 3.75
N ASP A 710 6.35 35.55 3.75
CA ASP A 710 7.71 34.99 3.93
C ASP A 710 8.08 33.88 2.92
N ASN A 711 7.43 33.81 1.76
CA ASN A 711 7.74 32.83 0.71
C ASN A 711 8.80 33.37 -0.24
N PHE A 712 9.77 32.54 -0.63
CA PHE A 712 10.75 32.88 -1.66
C PHE A 712 10.33 32.26 -2.99
N VAL A 713 10.04 33.10 -3.98
CA VAL A 713 9.60 32.68 -5.32
C VAL A 713 10.59 33.20 -6.35
N THR A 714 11.03 32.32 -7.24
CA THR A 714 11.95 32.65 -8.32
C THR A 714 11.67 31.80 -9.55
N THR A 715 12.19 32.22 -10.71
CA THR A 715 12.24 31.41 -11.93
C THR A 715 13.68 30.99 -12.28
N ASP A 716 14.67 31.35 -11.44
CA ASP A 716 16.07 30.96 -11.64
C ASP A 716 16.33 29.56 -11.07
N PRO A 717 16.57 28.53 -11.91
CA PRO A 717 16.80 27.17 -11.45
C PRO A 717 18.09 27.04 -10.63
N LYS A 718 19.01 28.01 -10.67
CA LYS A 718 20.25 27.98 -9.87
C LYS A 718 20.04 28.30 -8.40
N GLN A 719 18.85 28.75 -8.01
CA GLN A 719 18.49 29.03 -6.62
C GLN A 719 18.18 27.76 -5.82
N VAL A 720 18.17 26.59 -6.46
CA VAL A 720 18.00 25.28 -5.85
C VAL A 720 18.98 24.28 -6.48
N GLY A 721 19.49 23.35 -5.70
CA GLY A 721 20.25 22.22 -6.20
C GLY A 721 19.40 21.22 -6.98
N VAL A 722 20.01 20.11 -7.37
CA VAL A 722 19.32 19.02 -8.09
C VAL A 722 18.95 17.87 -7.16
N ALA A 723 18.11 16.95 -7.63
CA ALA A 723 17.73 15.76 -6.85
C ALA A 723 18.94 14.98 -6.27
N ALA A 724 20.05 14.90 -7.02
CA ALA A 724 21.27 14.21 -6.60
C ALA A 724 21.99 14.85 -5.38
N ASP A 725 21.80 16.15 -5.14
CA ASP A 725 22.32 16.83 -3.95
C ASP A 725 21.26 17.01 -2.83
N GLY A 726 20.03 16.58 -3.11
CA GLY A 726 18.87 16.73 -2.22
C GLY A 726 18.19 18.09 -2.31
N PHE A 727 18.27 18.74 -3.48
CA PHE A 727 17.71 20.07 -3.74
C PHE A 727 18.21 21.14 -2.74
N ARG A 728 19.50 21.11 -2.41
CA ARG A 728 20.07 22.04 -1.43
C ARG A 728 20.03 23.47 -1.96
N LEU A 729 19.55 24.41 -1.15
CA LEU A 729 19.61 25.83 -1.49
C LEU A 729 21.05 26.37 -1.33
N PRO A 730 21.47 27.36 -2.14
CA PRO A 730 22.72 28.09 -1.93
C PRO A 730 22.80 28.69 -0.52
N LYS A 731 24.01 28.79 0.04
CA LYS A 731 24.24 29.31 1.40
C LYS A 731 23.75 30.75 1.60
N ASP A 732 23.75 31.53 0.54
CA ASP A 732 23.33 32.93 0.47
C ASP A 732 21.88 33.10 -0.02
N SER A 733 21.13 32.01 -0.18
CA SER A 733 19.73 32.06 -0.61
C SER A 733 18.90 33.02 0.27
N PRO A 734 18.08 33.92 -0.33
CA PRO A 734 17.18 34.80 0.43
C PRO A 734 16.20 34.05 1.34
N ALA A 735 15.84 32.82 0.98
CA ALA A 735 14.91 31.98 1.74
C ALA A 735 15.32 31.80 3.21
N TRP A 736 16.63 31.74 3.50
CA TRP A 736 17.15 31.61 4.87
C TRP A 736 16.75 32.79 5.77
N LYS A 737 16.74 34.01 5.22
CA LYS A 737 16.35 35.22 5.97
C LYS A 737 14.84 35.29 6.18
N LEU A 738 14.06 34.65 5.31
CA LEU A 738 12.62 34.50 5.44
C LEU A 738 12.23 33.36 6.40
N GLY A 739 13.21 32.63 6.95
CA GLY A 739 12.99 31.60 7.96
C GLY A 739 12.75 30.20 7.39
N PHE A 740 13.06 29.95 6.11
CA PHE A 740 13.12 28.59 5.57
C PHE A 740 14.16 27.76 6.35
N GLN A 741 13.84 26.51 6.62
CA GLN A 741 14.65 25.55 7.36
C GLN A 741 15.11 24.42 6.43
N PRO A 742 16.34 23.90 6.61
CA PRO A 742 16.82 22.78 5.81
C PRO A 742 15.90 21.56 5.90
N ILE A 743 15.59 20.96 4.75
CA ILE A 743 14.82 19.71 4.68
C ILE A 743 15.78 18.53 4.83
N PRO A 744 15.50 17.55 5.71
CA PRO A 744 16.31 16.33 5.89
C PRO A 744 16.12 15.33 4.73
N PHE A 745 16.48 15.74 3.51
CA PHE A 745 16.24 14.98 2.27
C PHE A 745 16.92 13.60 2.26
N ASP A 746 18.07 13.49 2.92
CA ASP A 746 18.84 12.24 3.06
C ASP A 746 18.12 11.16 3.89
N GLN A 747 17.07 11.53 4.64
CA GLN A 747 16.26 10.61 5.43
C GLN A 747 15.00 10.13 4.69
N ILE A 748 14.71 10.67 3.50
CA ILE A 748 13.50 10.34 2.73
C ILE A 748 13.66 9.00 2.01
N GLY A 749 12.59 8.22 2.01
CA GLY A 749 12.51 6.90 1.39
C GLY A 749 12.84 5.75 2.35
N PRO A 750 12.97 4.52 1.81
CA PRO A 750 13.30 3.31 2.56
C PRO A 750 14.62 3.38 3.32
N ARG A 751 14.70 2.62 4.41
CA ARG A 751 15.84 2.55 5.36
C ARG A 751 16.43 1.16 5.49
#